data_AF-A0AAN7U320-F1
#
_entry.id   AF-A0AAN7U320-F1
#
_cell.length_a   1.000
_cell.length_b   1.000
_cell.length_c   1.000
_cell.angle_alpha   90.00
_cell.angle_beta   90.00
_cell.angle_gamma   90.00
#
_symmetry.space_group_name_H-M   'P 1'
#
loop_
_entity.id
_entity.type
_entity.pdbx_description
1 polymer ?
#
loop_
_entity_poly.entity_id
_entity_poly.type
_entity_poly.pdbx_seq_one_letter_code
_entity_poly.pdbx_strand_id
1 'polypeptide(L)'
;MTKIQRSTSLNNIINEKLGRIIVASNTLPISVTKFSETPLFGSPLSASRESITSSFGMSEPSRDRESKIQIQINGHPFPTQSALETLMAKDEIEDWLWIGWSHCEVNEDEETMLNQAIKDFSPHFEHVFLNPRQVENYYKGYCKNGLWLLLHYQMNFIRMQSEWWEEYVSVNQMFAEKIASVWKQGDIIWIHDYHLMLVPQMLRQLLPPEAPIGFFFHAPFPSYELFRILPNRKELLKGILSSNLIGFQSFEYVRHFKSSCARLLELEVHPKGLEIFEDGSTHFTKLQVYPIGVDYKDFVKNLNLPDVTRRVESLRKIFKGKKVVVARDRLDQIEGVPRKLEVFEQLLNDHPEYIGKLVFIQIYEPTVEEDDETEEQKILHKTVNEMVGRINGKFGKLSFNPIEYINKKISYEELSALYKLADIALITPIRDGMNLTSHEYVVCQKDSFGVLILSEFAGAARCLGGSIIVNPFSKKEIMEAIIEALDMGMNDRKLKHQINYNYVLANTSSFWGKRFLCDLNEATQKEIMETRVPRANFQEIEDTYKKAKIRVFFLDYDGTLTPLVRLPSQAMPSKQLVDVLSKLTEDSRNEVYVISGRDRSSLEKWLGHLPIGMSCEHGVFTRQPGNNQQWVESPNAEVQWKDTVLSIMQDFEDRTPGSMTETKQVNLTWHYRNADPDFGQFQAKELIAQLRSVANKYPLDILSGKKAIEVKPIGINKGEIVKMILQKIEADFILCIGDDKTDEDMFKALYNVPSFTIRVCGDLEEPTKARGVVESSSEVLTLLNRLSLS
;
A
#
# COMPACT_ATOMS: atom_id res chain seq x y z
N MET A 1 14.00 27.78 -4.20
CA MET A 1 13.65 27.36 -2.82
C MET A 1 14.52 26.16 -2.45
N THR A 2 15.40 26.31 -1.47
CA THR A 2 16.53 25.43 -1.15
C THR A 2 16.16 24.28 -0.20
N LYS A 3 16.94 23.19 -0.24
CA LYS A 3 16.82 21.93 0.54
C LYS A 3 16.51 22.11 2.06
N ILE A 4 16.83 23.26 2.64
CA ILE A 4 16.65 23.57 4.07
C ILE A 4 15.16 23.82 4.41
N GLN A 5 14.35 24.37 3.50
CA GLN A 5 12.90 24.55 3.73
C GLN A 5 12.10 23.24 3.64
N ARG A 6 12.61 22.23 2.90
CA ARG A 6 11.97 20.90 2.85
C ARG A 6 12.21 20.08 4.12
N SER A 7 13.33 20.25 4.82
CA SER A 7 13.58 19.53 6.08
C SER A 7 12.84 20.14 7.27
N THR A 8 12.52 21.44 7.22
CA THR A 8 11.74 22.11 8.28
C THR A 8 10.25 21.81 8.18
N SER A 9 9.68 21.62 6.98
CA SER A 9 8.25 21.25 6.86
C SER A 9 7.97 19.80 7.26
N LEU A 10 8.89 18.86 6.97
CA LEU A 10 8.77 17.45 7.38
C LEU A 10 8.87 17.27 8.90
N ASN A 11 9.80 17.98 9.56
CA ASN A 11 9.94 17.89 11.02
C ASN A 11 8.78 18.54 11.79
N ASN A 12 8.07 19.51 11.19
CA ASN A 12 6.90 20.12 11.83
C ASN A 12 5.64 19.24 11.74
N ILE A 13 5.48 18.45 10.67
CA ILE A 13 4.35 17.51 10.51
C ILE A 13 4.53 16.24 11.37
N ILE A 14 5.77 15.81 11.62
CA ILE A 14 6.09 14.65 12.49
C ILE A 14 5.75 14.91 13.98
N ASN A 15 5.48 16.16 14.36
CA ASN A 15 5.17 16.58 15.72
C ASN A 15 3.70 16.95 15.94
N GLU A 16 2.83 16.80 14.93
CA GLU A 16 1.39 16.94 15.14
C GLU A 16 0.84 15.72 15.87
N LYS A 17 0.16 15.96 16.99
CA LYS A 17 -0.58 14.94 17.71
C LYS A 17 -1.71 14.44 16.81
N LEU A 18 -1.73 13.14 16.55
CA LEU A 18 -2.76 12.51 15.73
C LEU A 18 -4.01 12.23 16.58
N GLY A 19 -5.17 12.17 15.91
CA GLY A 19 -6.43 11.76 16.54
C GLY A 19 -6.40 10.31 17.01
N ARG A 20 -7.57 9.80 17.42
CA ARG A 20 -7.72 8.41 17.86
C ARG A 20 -7.49 7.44 16.69
N ILE A 21 -6.74 6.36 16.95
CA ILE A 21 -6.39 5.35 15.94
C ILE A 21 -7.31 4.14 16.08
N ILE A 22 -8.07 3.81 15.04
CA ILE A 22 -8.88 2.58 14.97
C ILE A 22 -8.09 1.54 14.19
N VAL A 23 -7.59 0.54 14.89
CA VAL A 23 -6.89 -0.61 14.33
C VAL A 23 -7.88 -1.74 14.05
N ALA A 24 -7.79 -2.32 12.86
CA ALA A 24 -8.54 -3.52 12.49
C ALA A 24 -7.59 -4.61 12.01
N SER A 25 -7.63 -5.77 12.66
CA SER A 25 -6.94 -6.98 12.21
C SER A 25 -7.87 -8.17 12.37
N ASN A 26 -7.55 -9.28 11.69
CA ASN A 26 -8.37 -10.49 11.81
C ASN A 26 -8.64 -10.87 13.27
N THR A 27 -7.64 -10.73 14.13
CA THR A 27 -7.69 -11.22 15.51
C THR A 27 -7.33 -10.13 16.50
N LEU A 28 -7.92 -10.15 17.69
CA LEU A 28 -7.47 -9.32 18.81
C LEU A 28 -6.10 -9.80 19.33
N PRO A 29 -5.27 -8.92 19.92
CA PRO A 29 -3.96 -9.29 20.49
C PRO A 29 -4.10 -9.96 21.88
N ILE A 30 -5.13 -10.80 22.04
CA ILE A 30 -5.45 -11.54 23.26
C ILE A 30 -5.74 -13.00 22.92
N SER A 31 -5.54 -13.88 23.89
CA SER A 31 -6.10 -15.23 23.88
C SER A 31 -7.22 -15.31 24.91
N VAL A 32 -8.33 -15.89 24.48
CA VAL A 32 -9.50 -16.13 25.31
C VAL A 32 -9.65 -17.63 25.51
N THR A 33 -9.71 -18.07 26.76
CA THR A 33 -9.94 -19.48 27.10
C THR A 33 -11.22 -19.61 27.89
N LYS A 34 -12.09 -20.53 27.46
CA LYS A 34 -13.39 -20.83 28.08
C LYS A 34 -13.26 -22.08 28.93
N PHE A 35 -13.66 -22.01 30.20
CA PHE A 35 -13.70 -23.16 31.10
C PHE A 35 -15.14 -23.45 31.54
N SER A 36 -15.52 -24.73 31.55
CA SER A 36 -16.71 -25.20 32.25
C SER A 36 -16.29 -25.84 33.57
N GLU A 37 -16.62 -25.23 34.71
CA GLU A 37 -16.44 -25.91 36.00
C GLU A 37 -17.44 -27.07 36.09
N THR A 38 -16.95 -28.31 36.03
CA THR A 38 -17.59 -29.43 36.71
C THR A 38 -16.87 -29.61 38.05
N PRO A 39 -17.58 -29.63 39.20
CA PRO A 39 -16.91 -29.70 40.49
C PRO A 39 -16.30 -31.10 40.68
N LEU A 40 -14.99 -31.22 40.45
CA LEU A 40 -14.20 -32.38 40.85
C LEU A 40 -13.60 -32.13 42.23
N PHE A 41 -13.83 -33.08 43.13
CA PHE A 41 -13.37 -33.08 44.52
C PHE A 41 -11.83 -32.98 44.63
N GLY A 42 -11.35 -31.93 45.30
CA GLY A 42 -10.18 -31.91 46.19
C GLY A 42 -8.79 -32.23 45.62
N SER A 43 -7.97 -31.21 45.37
CA SER A 43 -6.57 -31.12 45.88
C SER A 43 -6.01 -29.68 45.69
N PRO A 44 -5.12 -29.18 46.56
CA PRO A 44 -4.66 -27.79 46.52
C PRO A 44 -3.38 -27.65 45.67
N LEU A 45 -3.39 -26.71 44.72
CA LEU A 45 -2.17 -26.25 44.04
C LEU A 45 -2.00 -24.73 44.14
N SER A 46 -0.73 -24.37 44.27
CA SER A 46 -0.12 -23.14 44.76
C SER A 46 -0.35 -21.90 43.90
N ALA A 47 -0.59 -20.77 44.57
CA ALA A 47 -0.69 -19.44 43.97
C ALA A 47 0.68 -18.82 43.63
N SER A 48 0.81 -18.24 42.44
CA SER A 48 1.72 -17.12 42.17
C SER A 48 1.25 -16.24 40.99
N ARG A 49 0.83 -15.02 41.36
CA ARG A 49 0.78 -13.70 40.68
C ARG A 49 -0.17 -13.43 39.49
N GLU A 50 -1.08 -12.48 39.80
CA GLU A 50 -1.86 -11.53 38.98
C GLU A 50 -2.68 -12.09 37.81
N SER A 51 -3.68 -12.90 38.17
CA SER A 51 -4.90 -13.12 37.39
C SER A 51 -6.02 -12.24 37.97
N ILE A 52 -6.61 -11.35 37.18
CA ILE A 52 -7.88 -10.73 37.56
C ILE A 52 -8.98 -11.77 37.31
N THR A 53 -9.38 -12.49 38.35
CA THR A 53 -10.54 -13.39 38.31
C THR A 53 -11.77 -12.62 38.78
N SER A 54 -12.70 -12.30 37.89
CA SER A 54 -14.02 -11.79 38.27
C SER A 54 -14.96 -12.94 38.62
N SER A 55 -15.23 -13.14 39.91
CA SER A 55 -16.26 -14.09 40.39
C SER A 55 -17.52 -13.34 40.79
N PHE A 56 -18.64 -13.55 40.09
CA PHE A 56 -19.96 -13.07 40.52
C PHE A 56 -20.76 -14.19 41.21
N GLY A 57 -21.32 -13.87 42.38
CA GLY A 57 -22.33 -14.67 43.06
C GLY A 57 -23.41 -13.75 43.61
N MET A 58 -24.61 -13.81 43.04
CA MET A 58 -25.83 -13.33 43.69
C MET A 58 -26.54 -14.55 44.29
N SER A 59 -26.96 -14.44 45.55
CA SER A 59 -27.57 -15.50 46.33
C SER A 59 -29.10 -15.48 46.21
N GLU A 60 -29.70 -16.55 45.69
CA GLU A 60 -30.95 -17.15 46.16
C GLU A 60 -31.04 -18.62 45.66
N PRO A 61 -31.57 -19.58 46.45
CA PRO A 61 -31.42 -21.00 46.15
C PRO A 61 -32.58 -21.51 45.29
N SER A 62 -32.39 -21.55 43.98
CA SER A 62 -33.21 -22.38 43.08
C SER A 62 -32.34 -23.45 42.43
N ARG A 63 -32.91 -24.66 42.33
CA ARG A 63 -32.25 -25.86 41.82
C ARG A 63 -32.17 -25.81 40.30
N ASP A 64 -31.19 -25.10 39.76
CA ASP A 64 -30.71 -25.34 38.40
C ASP A 64 -29.19 -25.46 38.42
N ARG A 65 -28.69 -26.60 37.94
CA ARG A 65 -27.26 -26.88 37.79
C ARG A 65 -26.77 -26.15 36.55
N GLU A 66 -26.61 -24.83 36.64
CA GLU A 66 -25.93 -24.08 35.59
C GLU A 66 -24.42 -24.26 35.75
N SER A 67 -23.80 -24.88 34.74
CA SER A 67 -22.36 -24.85 34.55
C SER A 67 -21.90 -23.40 34.45
N LYS A 68 -21.20 -22.89 35.47
CA LYS A 68 -20.60 -21.56 35.40
C LYS A 68 -19.47 -21.57 34.38
N ILE A 69 -19.68 -20.85 33.29
CA ILE A 69 -18.65 -20.58 32.28
C ILE A 69 -17.74 -19.49 32.84
N GLN A 70 -16.44 -19.77 32.90
CA GLN A 70 -15.42 -18.77 33.21
C GLN A 70 -14.62 -18.44 31.95
N ILE A 71 -14.37 -17.15 31.73
CA ILE A 71 -13.58 -16.62 30.62
C ILE A 71 -12.26 -16.10 31.20
N GLN A 72 -11.14 -16.62 30.70
CA GLN A 72 -9.81 -16.12 31.01
C GLN A 72 -9.22 -15.43 29.78
N ILE A 73 -8.70 -14.21 29.96
CA ILE A 73 -8.08 -13.42 28.89
C ILE A 73 -6.61 -13.18 29.23
N ASN A 74 -5.73 -13.51 28.30
CA ASN A 74 -4.29 -13.23 28.39
C ASN A 74 -3.85 -12.39 27.19
N GLY A 75 -3.13 -11.28 27.42
CA GLY A 75 -2.56 -10.47 26.34
C GLY A 75 -1.26 -11.08 25.79
N HIS A 76 -0.96 -10.82 24.51
CA HIS A 76 0.32 -11.14 23.90
C HIS A 76 0.98 -9.88 23.35
N PRO A 77 2.31 -9.70 23.52
CA PRO A 77 2.99 -8.55 22.96
C PRO A 77 2.92 -8.59 21.43
N PHE A 78 2.11 -7.70 20.85
CA PHE A 78 1.99 -7.54 19.41
C PHE A 78 2.67 -6.24 18.98
N PRO A 79 3.52 -6.22 17.94
CA PRO A 79 4.26 -5.02 17.54
C PRO A 79 3.37 -3.79 17.33
N THR A 80 2.19 -3.96 16.71
CA THR A 80 1.23 -2.87 16.54
C THR A 80 0.70 -2.35 17.86
N GLN A 81 0.38 -3.22 18.83
CA GLN A 81 -0.10 -2.80 20.14
C GLN A 81 1.00 -2.02 20.88
N SER A 82 2.21 -2.57 20.94
CA SER A 82 3.35 -1.89 21.56
C SER A 82 3.66 -0.55 20.90
N ALA A 83 3.45 -0.44 19.58
CA ALA A 83 3.57 0.83 18.88
C ALA A 83 2.53 1.84 19.39
N LEU A 84 1.24 1.50 19.39
CA LEU A 84 0.17 2.39 19.87
C LEU A 84 0.35 2.80 21.32
N GLU A 85 0.65 1.85 22.21
CA GLU A 85 0.91 2.12 23.63
C GLU A 85 2.08 3.08 23.81
N THR A 86 3.16 2.90 23.05
CA THR A 86 4.32 3.81 23.08
C THR A 86 3.98 5.20 22.55
N LEU A 87 3.19 5.30 21.47
CA LEU A 87 2.78 6.58 20.89
C LEU A 87 1.86 7.34 21.84
N MET A 88 0.89 6.63 22.45
CA MET A 88 -0.02 7.19 23.44
C MET A 88 0.74 7.65 24.69
N ALA A 89 1.69 6.86 25.20
CA ALA A 89 2.54 7.24 26.32
C ALA A 89 3.45 8.46 26.05
N LYS A 90 3.69 8.78 24.77
CA LYS A 90 4.45 9.96 24.33
C LYS A 90 3.56 11.15 23.94
N ASP A 91 2.24 11.05 24.11
CA ASP A 91 1.26 12.06 23.69
C ASP A 91 1.28 12.36 22.18
N GLU A 92 1.67 11.37 21.36
CA GLU A 92 1.73 11.49 19.90
C GLU A 92 0.41 11.10 19.22
N ILE A 93 -0.46 10.36 19.92
CA ILE A 93 -1.84 10.02 19.51
C ILE A 93 -2.80 10.33 20.67
N GLU A 94 -4.05 10.64 20.37
CA GLU A 94 -5.08 10.91 21.39
C GLU A 94 -5.51 9.65 22.15
N ASP A 95 -5.81 8.58 21.42
CA ASP A 95 -6.34 7.33 21.94
C ASP A 95 -6.20 6.23 20.85
N TRP A 96 -6.51 4.98 21.18
CA TRP A 96 -6.60 3.92 20.19
C TRP A 96 -7.72 2.91 20.53
N LEU A 97 -8.23 2.25 19.50
CA LEU A 97 -9.23 1.20 19.60
C LEU A 97 -8.84 0.08 18.64
N TRP A 98 -8.96 -1.18 19.06
CA TRP A 98 -8.65 -2.35 18.25
C TRP A 98 -9.89 -3.22 18.05
N ILE A 99 -10.21 -3.49 16.80
CA ILE A 99 -11.32 -4.35 16.38
C ILE A 99 -10.76 -5.67 15.82
N GLY A 100 -11.25 -6.80 16.32
CA GLY A 100 -10.81 -8.13 15.90
C GLY A 100 -11.63 -9.29 16.46
N TRP A 101 -11.41 -10.49 15.92
CA TRP A 101 -11.97 -11.74 16.44
C TRP A 101 -11.09 -12.34 17.55
N SER A 102 -11.69 -12.92 18.58
CA SER A 102 -10.97 -13.42 19.77
C SER A 102 -10.56 -14.90 19.70
N HIS A 103 -10.93 -15.61 18.63
CA HIS A 103 -10.86 -17.09 18.53
C HIS A 103 -11.72 -17.86 19.53
N CYS A 104 -12.59 -17.18 20.28
CA CYS A 104 -13.51 -17.85 21.19
C CYS A 104 -14.83 -18.13 20.48
N GLU A 105 -15.18 -19.41 20.36
CA GLU A 105 -16.52 -19.84 19.96
C GLU A 105 -17.49 -19.65 21.13
N VAL A 106 -18.57 -18.93 20.86
CA VAL A 106 -19.62 -18.65 21.84
C VAL A 106 -20.99 -18.78 21.17
N ASN A 107 -21.98 -19.18 21.97
CA ASN A 107 -23.39 -19.17 21.54
C ASN A 107 -23.97 -17.75 21.71
N GLU A 108 -25.14 -17.47 21.10
CA GLU A 108 -25.79 -16.15 21.18
C GLU A 108 -25.96 -15.63 22.62
N ASP A 109 -26.32 -16.50 23.56
CA ASP A 109 -26.48 -16.16 24.98
C ASP A 109 -25.16 -15.77 25.67
N GLU A 110 -24.02 -16.23 25.16
CA GLU A 110 -22.69 -16.04 25.72
C GLU A 110 -21.95 -14.84 25.12
N GLU A 111 -22.41 -14.31 23.98
CA GLU A 111 -21.78 -13.16 23.30
C GLU A 111 -21.70 -11.93 24.20
N THR A 112 -22.78 -11.68 24.96
CA THR A 112 -22.84 -10.55 25.90
C THR A 112 -21.81 -10.70 27.01
N MET A 113 -21.63 -11.92 27.53
CA MET A 113 -20.66 -12.22 28.57
C MET A 113 -19.22 -12.04 28.06
N LEU A 114 -18.92 -12.55 26.85
CA LEU A 114 -17.60 -12.41 26.24
C LEU A 114 -17.26 -10.95 25.94
N ASN A 115 -18.20 -10.19 25.37
CA ASN A 115 -18.01 -8.76 25.12
C ASN A 115 -17.69 -8.00 26.42
N GLN A 116 -18.43 -8.28 27.50
CA GLN A 116 -18.19 -7.62 28.78
C GLN A 116 -16.82 -8.01 29.34
N ALA A 117 -16.45 -9.29 29.30
CA ALA A 117 -15.14 -9.75 29.76
C ALA A 117 -13.97 -9.10 28.99
N ILE A 118 -14.10 -8.94 27.67
CA ILE A 118 -13.10 -8.26 26.83
C ILE A 118 -12.99 -6.78 27.23
N LYS A 119 -14.12 -6.09 27.45
CA LYS A 119 -14.13 -4.68 27.87
C LYS A 119 -13.58 -4.46 29.27
N ASP A 120 -13.86 -5.39 30.18
CA ASP A 120 -13.31 -5.37 31.54
C ASP A 120 -11.80 -5.60 31.53
N PHE A 121 -11.30 -6.43 30.61
CA PHE A 121 -9.86 -6.63 30.39
C PHE A 121 -9.19 -5.39 29.79
N SER A 122 -9.79 -4.80 28.76
CA SER A 122 -9.32 -3.54 28.16
C SER A 122 -10.45 -2.81 27.45
N PRO A 123 -10.69 -1.52 27.76
CA PRO A 123 -11.70 -0.73 27.06
C PRO A 123 -11.31 -0.43 25.61
N HIS A 124 -10.06 -0.69 25.22
CA HIS A 124 -9.55 -0.46 23.87
C HIS A 124 -9.84 -1.63 22.90
N PHE A 125 -10.53 -2.69 23.34
CA PHE A 125 -10.82 -3.85 22.50
C PHE A 125 -12.31 -3.99 22.18
N GLU A 126 -12.60 -4.18 20.90
CA GLU A 126 -13.94 -4.43 20.37
C GLU A 126 -13.95 -5.72 19.55
N HIS A 127 -14.86 -6.63 19.91
CA HIS A 127 -14.91 -7.96 19.35
C HIS A 127 -15.79 -8.04 18.09
N VAL A 128 -15.38 -8.88 17.14
CA VAL A 128 -16.20 -9.34 16.01
C VAL A 128 -16.48 -10.83 16.18
N PHE A 129 -17.76 -11.19 16.22
CA PHE A 129 -18.20 -12.58 16.37
C PHE A 129 -18.18 -13.28 15.02
N LEU A 130 -17.53 -14.45 14.98
CA LEU A 130 -17.55 -15.34 13.83
C LEU A 130 -18.23 -16.65 14.26
N ASN A 131 -19.24 -17.07 13.50
CA ASN A 131 -19.87 -18.36 13.72
C ASN A 131 -18.98 -19.50 13.16
N PRO A 132 -19.23 -20.78 13.53
CA PRO A 132 -18.39 -21.90 13.08
C PRO A 132 -18.27 -22.02 11.55
N ARG A 133 -19.32 -21.69 10.81
CA ARG A 133 -19.31 -21.70 9.34
C ARG A 133 -18.37 -20.63 8.77
N GLN A 134 -18.32 -19.44 9.37
CA GLN A 134 -17.39 -18.37 9.01
C GLN A 134 -15.95 -18.74 9.38
N VAL A 135 -15.71 -19.33 10.56
CA VAL A 135 -14.38 -19.80 10.94
C VAL A 135 -13.85 -20.83 9.92
N GLU A 136 -14.69 -21.79 9.52
CA GLU A 136 -14.30 -22.82 8.57
C GLU A 136 -14.05 -22.27 7.16
N ASN A 137 -14.96 -21.46 6.61
CA ASN A 137 -14.89 -21.06 5.20
C ASN A 137 -14.08 -19.78 4.96
N TYR A 138 -14.13 -18.80 5.86
CA TYR A 138 -13.36 -17.57 5.74
C TYR A 138 -11.93 -17.74 6.27
N TYR A 139 -11.76 -18.18 7.52
CA TYR A 139 -10.44 -18.22 8.16
C TYR A 139 -9.63 -19.45 7.71
N LYS A 140 -10.15 -20.67 7.96
CA LYS A 140 -9.47 -21.90 7.56
C LYS A 140 -9.47 -22.07 6.03
N GLY A 141 -10.59 -21.81 5.37
CA GLY A 141 -10.77 -21.88 3.92
C GLY A 141 -10.04 -20.78 3.14
N TYR A 142 -10.70 -19.64 2.90
CA TYR A 142 -10.17 -18.60 2.00
C TYR A 142 -8.83 -18.03 2.48
N CYS A 143 -8.70 -17.71 3.76
CA CYS A 143 -7.51 -17.05 4.30
C CYS A 143 -6.31 -18.00 4.39
N LYS A 144 -6.44 -19.16 5.04
CA LYS A 144 -5.30 -20.09 5.25
C LYS A 144 -5.06 -21.03 4.07
N ASN A 145 -6.10 -21.67 3.53
CA ASN A 145 -5.95 -22.61 2.41
C ASN A 145 -5.99 -21.95 1.01
N GLY A 146 -6.34 -20.68 0.94
CA GLY A 146 -6.34 -19.89 -0.30
C GLY A 146 -5.22 -18.85 -0.36
N LEU A 147 -5.45 -17.71 0.31
CA LEU A 147 -4.57 -16.54 0.26
C LEU A 147 -3.19 -16.82 0.84
N TRP A 148 -3.08 -17.35 2.05
CA TRP A 148 -1.80 -17.58 2.72
C TRP A 148 -0.85 -18.42 1.87
N LEU A 149 -1.32 -19.57 1.36
CA LEU A 149 -0.53 -20.42 0.48
C LEU A 149 -0.10 -19.70 -0.81
N LEU A 150 -1.01 -18.95 -1.44
CA LEU A 150 -0.69 -18.20 -2.66
C LEU A 150 0.34 -17.09 -2.43
N LEU A 151 0.15 -16.29 -1.37
CA LEU A 151 1.06 -15.19 -0.99
C LEU A 151 2.48 -15.73 -0.70
N HIS A 152 2.57 -16.97 -0.22
CA HIS A 152 3.82 -17.67 0.10
C HIS A 152 4.31 -18.67 -0.97
N TYR A 153 3.72 -18.64 -2.17
CA TYR A 153 4.14 -19.39 -3.37
C TYR A 153 3.97 -20.92 -3.24
N GLN A 154 3.07 -21.36 -2.36
CA GLN A 154 2.76 -22.78 -2.11
C GLN A 154 1.65 -23.28 -3.05
N MET A 155 1.84 -23.11 -4.37
CA MET A 155 0.81 -23.37 -5.38
C MET A 155 0.24 -24.80 -5.36
N ASN A 156 1.07 -25.79 -5.02
CA ASN A 156 0.67 -27.20 -5.04
C ASN A 156 -0.44 -27.53 -4.03
N PHE A 157 -0.67 -26.64 -3.06
CA PHE A 157 -1.59 -26.84 -1.94
C PHE A 157 -2.85 -25.96 -2.04
N ILE A 158 -2.87 -25.00 -2.98
CA ILE A 158 -3.99 -24.06 -3.10
C ILE A 158 -5.25 -24.81 -3.51
N ARG A 159 -6.31 -24.62 -2.71
CA ARG A 159 -7.68 -25.01 -3.04
C ARG A 159 -8.52 -23.74 -3.12
N MET A 160 -9.52 -23.73 -3.99
CA MET A 160 -10.47 -22.61 -4.09
C MET A 160 -11.87 -23.18 -4.20
N GLN A 161 -12.77 -22.69 -3.36
CA GLN A 161 -14.18 -23.03 -3.35
C GLN A 161 -14.99 -21.73 -3.43
N SER A 162 -16.15 -21.76 -4.08
CA SER A 162 -16.97 -20.56 -4.29
C SER A 162 -17.52 -20.03 -2.96
N GLU A 163 -17.90 -20.95 -2.07
CA GLU A 163 -18.44 -20.70 -0.74
C GLU A 163 -17.47 -19.94 0.15
N TRP A 164 -16.17 -20.15 -0.03
CA TRP A 164 -15.12 -19.44 0.72
C TRP A 164 -15.08 -17.95 0.39
N TRP A 165 -15.31 -17.58 -0.88
CA TRP A 165 -15.36 -16.18 -1.29
C TRP A 165 -16.57 -15.45 -0.69
N GLU A 166 -17.74 -16.09 -0.71
CA GLU A 166 -18.97 -15.52 -0.13
C GLU A 166 -18.80 -15.21 1.36
N GLU A 167 -18.21 -16.15 2.12
CA GLU A 167 -17.92 -15.93 3.54
C GLU A 167 -16.80 -14.90 3.75
N TYR A 168 -15.82 -14.83 2.86
CA TYR A 168 -14.78 -13.80 2.93
C TYR A 168 -15.34 -12.38 2.75
N VAL A 169 -16.26 -12.19 1.80
CA VAL A 169 -16.99 -10.94 1.63
C VAL A 169 -17.85 -10.63 2.86
N SER A 170 -18.62 -11.62 3.33
CA SER A 170 -19.49 -11.50 4.50
C SER A 170 -18.74 -11.04 5.75
N VAL A 171 -17.61 -11.69 6.06
CA VAL A 171 -16.79 -11.32 7.23
C VAL A 171 -16.14 -9.93 7.05
N ASN A 172 -15.62 -9.60 5.87
CA ASN A 172 -15.07 -8.26 5.62
C ASN A 172 -16.15 -7.17 5.80
N GLN A 173 -17.40 -7.45 5.39
CA GLN A 173 -18.53 -6.55 5.59
C GLN A 173 -18.82 -6.32 7.07
N MET A 174 -18.84 -7.38 7.89
CA MET A 174 -19.02 -7.26 9.35
C MET A 174 -17.94 -6.39 10.00
N PHE A 175 -16.67 -6.55 9.57
CA PHE A 175 -15.58 -5.71 10.04
C PHE A 175 -15.78 -4.23 9.64
N ALA A 176 -16.16 -3.97 8.38
CA ALA A 176 -16.41 -2.62 7.89
C ALA A 176 -17.55 -1.94 8.65
N GLU A 177 -18.66 -2.63 8.88
CA GLU A 177 -19.80 -2.14 9.66
C GLU A 177 -19.42 -1.84 11.11
N LYS A 178 -18.65 -2.74 11.75
CA LYS A 178 -18.17 -2.55 13.11
C LYS A 178 -17.27 -1.32 13.22
N ILE A 179 -16.33 -1.15 12.30
CA ILE A 179 -15.45 0.04 12.24
C ILE A 179 -16.29 1.31 12.03
N ALA A 180 -17.21 1.30 11.07
CA ALA A 180 -18.05 2.46 10.76
C ALA A 180 -18.94 2.86 11.96
N SER A 181 -19.44 1.88 12.72
CA SER A 181 -20.29 2.15 13.90
C SER A 181 -19.58 2.89 15.04
N VAL A 182 -18.25 2.79 15.13
CA VAL A 182 -17.46 3.41 16.20
C VAL A 182 -16.62 4.60 15.74
N TRP A 183 -16.49 4.80 14.43
CA TRP A 183 -15.72 5.87 13.82
C TRP A 183 -16.38 7.25 14.06
N LYS A 184 -15.54 8.25 14.29
CA LYS A 184 -15.89 9.65 14.47
C LYS A 184 -14.94 10.54 13.65
N GLN A 185 -15.41 11.73 13.31
CA GLN A 185 -14.57 12.70 12.61
C GLN A 185 -13.28 12.99 13.41
N GLY A 186 -12.13 12.86 12.75
CA GLY A 186 -10.80 12.97 13.37
C GLY A 186 -10.13 11.63 13.65
N ASP A 187 -10.87 10.52 13.65
CA ASP A 187 -10.28 9.18 13.80
C ASP A 187 -9.51 8.77 12.53
N ILE A 188 -8.44 8.01 12.73
CA ILE A 188 -7.62 7.42 11.66
C ILE A 188 -7.84 5.90 11.66
N ILE A 189 -8.19 5.33 10.52
CA ILE A 189 -8.44 3.89 10.38
C ILE A 189 -7.19 3.21 9.83
N TRP A 190 -6.75 2.14 10.50
CA TRP A 190 -5.58 1.36 10.14
C TRP A 190 -5.90 -0.14 10.06
N ILE A 191 -6.00 -0.65 8.84
CA ILE A 191 -6.41 -2.03 8.53
C ILE A 191 -5.16 -2.87 8.26
N HIS A 192 -5.16 -4.10 8.78
CA HIS A 192 -4.02 -4.99 8.69
C HIS A 192 -4.33 -6.30 7.97
N ASP A 193 -3.44 -6.60 7.02
CA ASP A 193 -3.17 -7.90 6.42
C ASP A 193 -4.26 -8.49 5.52
N TYR A 194 -3.88 -9.58 4.85
CA TYR A 194 -4.63 -10.23 3.77
C TYR A 194 -6.04 -10.74 4.14
N HIS A 195 -6.40 -10.76 5.43
CA HIS A 195 -7.72 -11.17 5.90
C HIS A 195 -8.80 -10.12 5.57
N LEU A 196 -8.41 -8.84 5.58
CA LEU A 196 -9.33 -7.70 5.53
C LEU A 196 -9.17 -6.86 4.25
N MET A 197 -8.83 -7.50 3.13
CA MET A 197 -8.48 -6.80 1.88
C MET A 197 -9.66 -6.01 1.28
N LEU A 198 -10.91 -6.35 1.60
CA LEU A 198 -12.10 -5.67 1.06
C LEU A 198 -12.61 -4.54 1.96
N VAL A 199 -12.21 -4.54 3.23
CA VAL A 199 -12.67 -3.57 4.23
C VAL A 199 -12.48 -2.11 3.79
N PRO A 200 -11.35 -1.68 3.18
CA PRO A 200 -11.21 -0.26 2.81
C PRO A 200 -12.28 0.20 1.82
N GLN A 201 -12.63 -0.63 0.82
CA GLN A 201 -13.67 -0.29 -0.16
C GLN A 201 -15.05 -0.24 0.49
N MET A 202 -15.37 -1.22 1.36
CA MET A 202 -16.64 -1.23 2.10
C MET A 202 -16.76 -0.01 3.01
N LEU A 203 -15.67 0.44 3.63
CA LEU A 203 -15.65 1.67 4.43
C LEU A 203 -15.87 2.94 3.61
N ARG A 204 -15.35 3.00 2.36
CA ARG A 204 -15.65 4.13 1.46
C ARG A 204 -17.13 4.26 1.13
N GLN A 205 -17.89 3.18 1.22
CA GLN A 205 -19.34 3.20 1.03
C GLN A 205 -20.10 3.63 2.30
N LEU A 206 -19.50 3.46 3.48
CA LEU A 206 -20.13 3.71 4.78
C LEU A 206 -19.71 5.04 5.42
N LEU A 207 -18.53 5.56 5.09
CA LEU A 207 -17.91 6.72 5.73
C LEU A 207 -17.73 7.90 4.75
N PRO A 208 -17.60 9.14 5.27
CA PRO A 208 -17.28 10.30 4.44
C PRO A 208 -15.96 10.12 3.65
N PRO A 209 -15.83 10.71 2.46
CA PRO A 209 -14.61 10.61 1.63
C PRO A 209 -13.33 11.04 2.36
N GLU A 210 -13.44 11.97 3.31
CA GLU A 210 -12.31 12.51 4.08
C GLU A 210 -11.79 11.56 5.17
N ALA A 211 -12.45 10.42 5.42
CA ALA A 211 -12.01 9.45 6.41
C ALA A 211 -10.59 8.93 6.08
N PRO A 212 -9.59 9.09 6.96
CA PRO A 212 -8.25 8.56 6.72
C PRO A 212 -8.27 7.04 6.84
N ILE A 213 -7.99 6.32 5.74
CA ILE A 213 -7.92 4.85 5.70
C ILE A 213 -6.54 4.43 5.22
N GLY A 214 -5.79 3.75 6.09
CA GLY A 214 -4.53 3.11 5.76
C GLY A 214 -4.64 1.60 5.79
N PHE A 215 -3.92 0.93 4.89
CA PHE A 215 -3.79 -0.52 4.87
C PHE A 215 -2.33 -0.92 5.01
N PHE A 216 -2.02 -1.89 5.87
CA PHE A 216 -0.66 -2.44 5.98
C PHE A 216 -0.65 -3.94 5.70
N PHE A 217 0.10 -4.35 4.67
CA PHE A 217 0.21 -5.73 4.22
C PHE A 217 1.42 -6.39 4.90
N HIS A 218 1.17 -7.25 5.89
CA HIS A 218 2.24 -7.87 6.69
C HIS A 218 2.86 -9.07 5.98
N ALA A 219 2.03 -9.91 5.36
CA ALA A 219 2.49 -11.04 4.56
C ALA A 219 3.29 -10.57 3.32
N PRO A 220 4.04 -11.46 2.65
CA PRO A 220 4.58 -11.18 1.33
C PRO A 220 3.48 -10.85 0.32
N PHE A 221 3.76 -9.96 -0.63
CA PHE A 221 2.90 -9.79 -1.80
C PHE A 221 3.51 -10.51 -3.02
N PRO A 222 2.74 -11.38 -3.70
CA PRO A 222 3.25 -12.24 -4.76
C PRO A 222 3.35 -11.51 -6.09
N SER A 223 4.22 -12.02 -6.98
CA SER A 223 4.30 -11.52 -8.35
C SER A 223 2.96 -11.63 -9.07
N TYR A 224 2.79 -10.82 -10.12
CA TYR A 224 1.61 -10.86 -10.98
C TYR A 224 1.27 -12.27 -11.47
N GLU A 225 2.28 -13.08 -11.82
CA GLU A 225 2.07 -14.44 -12.35
C GLU A 225 1.37 -15.38 -11.37
N LEU A 226 1.58 -15.19 -10.08
CA LEU A 226 0.91 -15.96 -9.05
C LEU A 226 -0.41 -15.31 -8.65
N PHE A 227 -0.42 -13.99 -8.48
CA PHE A 227 -1.63 -13.28 -8.07
C PHE A 227 -2.78 -13.42 -9.08
N ARG A 228 -2.48 -13.50 -10.39
CA ARG A 228 -3.48 -13.68 -11.45
C ARG A 228 -4.27 -15.00 -11.38
N ILE A 229 -3.79 -15.98 -10.61
CA ILE A 229 -4.46 -17.28 -10.42
C ILE A 229 -5.73 -17.11 -9.59
N LEU A 230 -5.79 -16.12 -8.69
CA LEU A 230 -6.97 -15.87 -7.87
C LEU A 230 -8.19 -15.52 -8.74
N PRO A 231 -9.33 -16.20 -8.56
CA PRO A 231 -10.57 -15.86 -9.27
C PRO A 231 -10.99 -14.42 -8.99
N ASN A 232 -10.98 -14.02 -7.71
CA ASN A 232 -11.44 -12.72 -7.20
C ASN A 232 -10.33 -11.65 -7.13
N ARG A 233 -9.31 -11.81 -7.97
CA ARG A 233 -8.10 -10.96 -7.96
C ARG A 233 -8.39 -9.47 -8.14
N LYS A 234 -9.42 -9.10 -8.91
CA LYS A 234 -9.70 -7.69 -9.20
C LYS A 234 -10.36 -7.02 -8.00
N GLU A 235 -11.31 -7.71 -7.39
CA GLU A 235 -12.05 -7.31 -6.20
C GLU A 235 -11.10 -7.10 -5.02
N LEU A 236 -10.18 -8.05 -4.81
CA LEU A 236 -9.15 -7.95 -3.77
C LEU A 236 -8.22 -6.73 -3.96
N LEU A 237 -7.80 -6.43 -5.20
CA LEU A 237 -6.95 -5.27 -5.47
C LEU A 237 -7.72 -3.96 -5.29
N LYS A 238 -8.95 -3.86 -5.81
CA LYS A 238 -9.83 -2.69 -5.64
C LYS A 238 -10.15 -2.43 -4.17
N GLY A 239 -10.38 -3.50 -3.42
CA GLY A 239 -10.56 -3.49 -1.97
C GLY A 239 -9.44 -2.70 -1.27
N ILE A 240 -8.19 -3.15 -1.43
CA ILE A 240 -7.04 -2.51 -0.77
C ILE A 240 -6.82 -1.09 -1.30
N LEU A 241 -6.95 -0.90 -2.61
CA LEU A 241 -6.71 0.41 -3.25
C LEU A 241 -7.74 1.47 -2.89
N SER A 242 -8.80 1.15 -2.16
CA SER A 242 -9.70 2.17 -1.61
C SER A 242 -9.11 2.90 -0.37
N SER A 243 -7.86 2.59 -0.01
CA SER A 243 -7.09 3.23 1.06
C SER A 243 -6.31 4.44 0.56
N ASN A 244 -6.14 5.48 1.39
CA ASN A 244 -5.27 6.63 1.06
C ASN A 244 -3.78 6.24 1.05
N LEU A 245 -3.38 5.29 1.92
CA LEU A 245 -2.00 4.78 2.00
C LEU A 245 -1.99 3.26 2.14
N ILE A 246 -1.15 2.59 1.36
CA ILE A 246 -0.82 1.17 1.53
C ILE A 246 0.67 1.01 1.87
N GLY A 247 0.94 0.30 2.96
CA GLY A 247 2.28 -0.03 3.44
C GLY A 247 2.64 -1.50 3.22
N PHE A 248 3.90 -1.75 2.87
CA PHE A 248 4.47 -3.10 2.72
C PHE A 248 5.80 -3.24 3.47
N GLN A 249 6.20 -4.48 3.77
CA GLN A 249 7.47 -4.79 4.42
C GLN A 249 8.70 -4.50 3.55
N SER A 250 8.60 -4.67 2.23
CA SER A 250 9.73 -4.56 1.30
C SER A 250 9.35 -3.88 -0.01
N PHE A 251 10.37 -3.35 -0.70
CA PHE A 251 10.18 -2.74 -2.03
C PHE A 251 9.78 -3.75 -3.11
N GLU A 252 10.20 -5.02 -2.97
CA GLU A 252 9.78 -6.09 -3.88
C GLU A 252 8.26 -6.24 -3.88
N TYR A 253 7.64 -6.24 -2.69
CA TYR A 253 6.20 -6.40 -2.53
C TYR A 253 5.43 -5.20 -3.11
N VAL A 254 5.94 -3.97 -2.94
CA VAL A 254 5.38 -2.78 -3.60
C VAL A 254 5.42 -2.92 -5.13
N ARG A 255 6.55 -3.38 -5.68
CA ARG A 255 6.70 -3.59 -7.13
C ARG A 255 5.73 -4.64 -7.65
N HIS A 256 5.60 -5.76 -6.94
CA HIS A 256 4.66 -6.82 -7.31
C HIS A 256 3.21 -6.34 -7.26
N PHE A 257 2.82 -5.61 -6.20
CA PHE A 257 1.49 -5.02 -6.10
C PHE A 257 1.20 -4.06 -7.26
N LYS A 258 2.12 -3.12 -7.54
CA LYS A 258 1.99 -2.20 -8.68
C LYS A 258 1.83 -2.93 -10.02
N SER A 259 2.63 -3.96 -10.26
CA SER A 259 2.54 -4.74 -11.51
C SER A 259 1.20 -5.49 -11.61
N SER A 260 0.72 -6.08 -10.50
CA SER A 260 -0.60 -6.71 -10.45
C SER A 260 -1.73 -5.72 -10.75
N CYS A 261 -1.71 -4.53 -10.14
CA CYS A 261 -2.70 -3.48 -10.41
C CYS A 261 -2.64 -2.99 -11.85
N ALA A 262 -1.45 -2.70 -12.37
CA ALA A 262 -1.25 -2.20 -13.74
C ALA A 262 -1.76 -3.18 -14.80
N ARG A 263 -1.56 -4.50 -14.57
CA ARG A 263 -1.92 -5.55 -15.53
C ARG A 263 -3.36 -6.03 -15.38
N LEU A 264 -3.89 -6.13 -14.16
CA LEU A 264 -5.22 -6.70 -13.91
C LEU A 264 -6.34 -5.66 -13.89
N LEU A 265 -6.03 -4.45 -13.44
CA LEU A 265 -6.95 -3.32 -13.37
C LEU A 265 -6.66 -2.25 -14.44
N GLU A 266 -5.64 -2.47 -15.27
CA GLU A 266 -5.23 -1.57 -16.37
C GLU A 266 -4.84 -0.15 -15.91
N LEU A 267 -4.51 0.02 -14.62
CA LEU A 267 -4.19 1.29 -14.00
C LEU A 267 -2.82 1.85 -14.45
N GLU A 268 -2.70 3.16 -14.42
CA GLU A 268 -1.41 3.83 -14.61
C GLU A 268 -0.56 3.77 -13.35
N VAL A 269 0.74 3.47 -13.52
CA VAL A 269 1.67 3.34 -12.41
C VAL A 269 2.39 4.66 -12.16
N HIS A 270 2.04 5.33 -11.07
CA HIS A 270 2.77 6.49 -10.59
C HIS A 270 3.97 6.07 -9.70
N PRO A 271 5.10 6.81 -9.68
CA PRO A 271 6.22 6.47 -8.81
C PRO A 271 5.85 6.39 -7.33
N LYS A 272 4.95 7.27 -6.86
CA LYS A 272 4.53 7.34 -5.45
C LYS A 272 3.32 6.48 -5.09
N GLY A 273 2.61 5.93 -6.06
CA GLY A 273 1.31 5.33 -5.79
C GLY A 273 0.59 4.83 -7.03
N LEU A 274 -0.72 4.63 -6.90
CA LEU A 274 -1.63 4.26 -7.96
C LEU A 274 -2.85 5.15 -7.89
N GLU A 275 -3.48 5.38 -9.03
CA GLU A 275 -4.66 6.21 -9.16
C GLU A 275 -5.79 5.35 -9.72
N ILE A 276 -6.99 5.52 -9.15
CA ILE A 276 -8.19 4.77 -9.52
C ILE A 276 -9.31 5.74 -9.81
N PHE A 277 -10.09 5.34 -10.80
CA PHE A 277 -11.19 6.11 -11.34
C PHE A 277 -12.44 5.27 -11.20
N GLU A 278 -13.26 5.64 -10.22
CA GLU A 278 -14.55 5.01 -9.95
C GLU A 278 -15.60 6.11 -9.81
N ASP A 279 -16.71 5.95 -10.54
CA ASP A 279 -17.92 6.79 -10.50
C ASP A 279 -17.67 8.31 -10.68
N GLY A 280 -16.76 8.67 -11.59
CA GLY A 280 -16.43 10.07 -11.89
C GLY A 280 -15.55 10.76 -10.83
N SER A 281 -15.11 10.01 -9.82
CA SER A 281 -14.16 10.47 -8.80
C SER A 281 -12.79 9.83 -8.99
N THR A 282 -11.75 10.61 -8.72
CA THR A 282 -10.36 10.18 -8.79
C THR A 282 -9.84 9.96 -7.37
N HIS A 283 -9.37 8.75 -7.07
CA HIS A 283 -8.75 8.40 -5.79
C HIS A 283 -7.27 8.04 -6.01
N PHE A 284 -6.37 8.71 -5.30
CA PHE A 284 -4.94 8.41 -5.33
C PHE A 284 -4.49 7.67 -4.07
N THR A 285 -4.00 6.45 -4.27
CA THR A 285 -3.45 5.62 -3.21
C THR A 285 -1.94 5.71 -3.18
N LYS A 286 -1.38 6.29 -2.11
CA LYS A 286 0.07 6.30 -1.87
C LYS A 286 0.55 4.89 -1.53
N LEU A 287 1.69 4.47 -2.09
CA LEU A 287 2.31 3.18 -1.80
C LEU A 287 3.71 3.39 -1.21
N GLN A 288 4.02 2.74 -0.09
CA GLN A 288 5.30 2.95 0.60
C GLN A 288 5.79 1.72 1.37
N VAL A 289 7.11 1.67 1.63
CA VAL A 289 7.78 0.59 2.37
C VAL A 289 8.00 1.00 3.83
N TYR A 290 7.51 0.17 4.76
CA TYR A 290 7.74 0.30 6.20
C TYR A 290 8.06 -1.09 6.80
N PRO A 291 9.34 -1.47 6.90
CA PRO A 291 9.72 -2.70 7.58
C PRO A 291 9.34 -2.62 9.05
N ILE A 292 8.52 -3.54 9.53
CA ILE A 292 8.10 -3.58 10.93
C ILE A 292 9.26 -4.03 11.83
N GLY A 293 9.39 -3.40 12.99
CA GLY A 293 10.38 -3.72 14.01
C GLY A 293 9.74 -4.26 15.29
N VAL A 294 10.59 -4.53 16.29
CA VAL A 294 10.17 -4.97 17.64
C VAL A 294 10.29 -3.83 18.64
N ASP A 295 9.49 -3.86 19.73
CA ASP A 295 9.86 -3.11 20.93
C ASP A 295 10.86 -3.94 21.74
N TYR A 296 12.12 -3.50 21.72
CA TYR A 296 13.22 -4.22 22.34
C TYR A 296 13.33 -3.96 23.84
N LYS A 297 12.62 -2.95 24.38
CA LYS A 297 12.80 -2.54 25.78
C LYS A 297 12.38 -3.63 26.75
N ASP A 298 11.32 -4.36 26.44
CA ASP A 298 10.83 -5.44 27.28
C ASP A 298 11.80 -6.62 27.30
N PHE A 299 12.40 -6.97 26.16
CA PHE A 299 13.50 -7.96 26.11
C PHE A 299 14.69 -7.52 26.97
N VAL A 300 15.11 -6.26 26.85
CA VAL A 300 16.23 -5.73 27.65
C VAL A 300 15.89 -5.76 29.15
N LYS A 301 14.66 -5.38 29.53
CA LYS A 301 14.21 -5.45 30.93
C LYS A 301 14.20 -6.90 31.42
N ASN A 302 13.67 -7.82 30.63
CA ASN A 302 13.57 -9.23 30.99
C ASN A 302 14.93 -9.92 31.14
N LEU A 303 15.89 -9.60 30.27
CA LEU A 303 17.26 -10.13 30.37
C LEU A 303 17.96 -9.71 31.66
N ASN A 304 17.54 -8.60 32.27
CA ASN A 304 18.07 -8.11 33.54
C ASN A 304 17.33 -8.66 34.77
N LEU A 305 16.28 -9.47 34.59
CA LEU A 305 15.58 -10.10 35.72
C LEU A 305 16.49 -11.14 36.39
N PRO A 306 16.51 -11.21 37.74
CA PRO A 306 17.29 -12.21 38.47
C PRO A 306 16.92 -13.65 38.08
N ASP A 307 15.65 -13.91 37.80
CA ASP A 307 15.16 -15.25 37.44
C ASP A 307 15.68 -15.68 36.07
N VAL A 308 15.66 -14.79 35.08
CA VAL A 308 16.23 -15.02 33.75
C VAL A 308 17.74 -15.22 33.84
N THR A 309 18.43 -14.40 34.63
CA THR A 309 19.89 -14.54 34.83
C THR A 309 20.24 -15.91 35.43
N ARG A 310 19.54 -16.32 36.49
CA ARG A 310 19.71 -17.66 37.09
C ARG A 310 19.38 -18.77 36.10
N ARG A 311 18.36 -18.59 35.27
CA ARG A 311 17.98 -19.56 34.23
C ARG A 311 19.06 -19.71 33.17
N VAL A 312 19.63 -18.60 32.67
CA VAL A 312 20.76 -18.60 31.73
C VAL A 312 21.97 -19.32 32.33
N GLU A 313 22.31 -19.08 33.59
CA GLU A 313 23.40 -19.79 34.27
C GLU A 313 23.15 -21.29 34.40
N SER A 314 21.91 -21.69 34.71
CA SER A 314 21.50 -23.09 34.75
C SER A 314 21.64 -23.75 33.37
N LEU A 315 21.15 -23.10 32.32
CA LEU A 315 21.28 -23.59 30.94
C LEU A 315 22.75 -23.69 30.51
N ARG A 316 23.61 -22.71 30.87
CA ARG A 316 25.06 -22.78 30.61
C ARG A 316 25.73 -23.97 31.29
N LYS A 317 25.23 -24.42 32.46
CA LYS A 317 25.72 -25.65 33.11
C LYS A 317 25.25 -26.90 32.36
N ILE A 318 24.00 -26.95 31.93
CA ILE A 318 23.42 -28.07 31.14
C ILE A 318 24.16 -28.25 29.81
N PHE A 319 24.42 -27.15 29.11
CA PHE A 319 25.07 -27.14 27.80
C PHE A 319 26.58 -26.84 27.88
N LYS A 320 27.20 -27.07 29.04
CA LYS A 320 28.64 -26.81 29.24
C LYS A 320 29.48 -27.58 28.21
N GLY A 321 30.38 -26.86 27.54
CA GLY A 321 31.27 -27.42 26.52
C GLY A 321 30.59 -27.70 25.17
N LYS A 322 29.34 -27.27 24.99
CA LYS A 322 28.58 -27.42 23.76
C LYS A 322 28.29 -26.06 23.14
N LYS A 323 28.14 -26.04 21.82
CA LYS A 323 27.61 -24.93 21.03
C LYS A 323 26.12 -25.13 20.81
N VAL A 324 25.36 -24.06 20.93
CA VAL A 324 23.89 -24.09 20.86
C VAL A 324 23.41 -23.33 19.64
N VAL A 325 22.68 -24.03 18.77
CA VAL A 325 21.90 -23.44 17.68
C VAL A 325 20.46 -23.37 18.13
N VAL A 326 19.79 -22.23 17.97
CA VAL A 326 18.37 -22.07 18.27
C VAL A 326 17.59 -21.72 17.01
N ALA A 327 16.41 -22.30 16.88
CA ALA A 327 15.42 -21.95 15.87
C ALA A 327 14.05 -21.86 16.56
N ARG A 328 13.31 -20.78 16.31
CA ARG A 328 11.92 -20.60 16.73
C ARG A 328 11.09 -20.33 15.49
N ASP A 329 10.16 -21.23 15.22
CA ASP A 329 9.34 -21.21 14.02
C ASP A 329 7.88 -21.55 14.38
N ARG A 330 6.95 -21.09 13.55
CA ARG A 330 5.54 -21.50 13.61
C ARG A 330 5.39 -22.87 12.98
N LEU A 331 4.33 -23.61 13.37
CA LEU A 331 3.98 -24.86 12.70
C LEU A 331 3.37 -24.59 11.32
N ASP A 332 4.24 -24.29 10.36
CA ASP A 332 3.90 -23.96 8.99
C ASP A 332 4.98 -24.46 8.02
N GLN A 333 4.56 -24.90 6.83
CA GLN A 333 5.47 -25.41 5.81
C GLN A 333 6.43 -24.32 5.31
N ILE A 334 6.00 -23.06 5.34
CA ILE A 334 6.82 -21.93 4.88
C ILE A 334 8.07 -21.72 5.74
N GLU A 335 8.11 -22.24 6.97
CA GLU A 335 9.24 -22.03 7.89
C GLU A 335 10.44 -22.95 7.59
N GLY A 336 10.24 -23.95 6.72
CA GLY A 336 11.32 -24.80 6.21
C GLY A 336 11.99 -25.70 7.25
N VAL A 337 11.33 -25.99 8.38
CA VAL A 337 11.93 -26.75 9.49
C VAL A 337 12.35 -28.18 9.14
N PRO A 338 11.58 -29.00 8.38
CA PRO A 338 12.06 -30.32 7.95
C PRO A 338 13.43 -30.22 7.29
N ARG A 339 13.64 -29.18 6.48
CA ARG A 339 14.90 -28.94 5.81
C ARG A 339 16.03 -28.56 6.77
N LYS A 340 15.76 -27.76 7.80
CA LYS A 340 16.74 -27.48 8.88
C LYS A 340 17.21 -28.78 9.52
N LEU A 341 16.28 -29.68 9.82
CA LEU A 341 16.57 -30.99 10.44
C LEU A 341 17.37 -31.90 9.50
N GLU A 342 17.05 -31.92 8.20
CA GLU A 342 17.85 -32.66 7.19
C GLU A 342 19.28 -32.16 7.11
N VAL A 343 19.47 -30.83 7.09
CA VAL A 343 20.82 -30.23 7.05
C VAL A 343 21.57 -30.55 8.33
N PHE A 344 20.92 -30.46 9.49
CA PHE A 344 21.56 -30.77 10.76
C PHE A 344 21.95 -32.25 10.86
N GLU A 345 21.09 -33.16 10.41
CA GLU A 345 21.45 -34.57 10.30
C GLU A 345 22.65 -34.79 9.37
N GLN A 346 22.62 -34.17 8.18
CA GLN A 346 23.71 -34.30 7.22
C GLN A 346 25.02 -33.77 7.81
N LEU A 347 25.00 -32.61 8.45
CA LEU A 347 26.14 -32.04 9.17
C LEU A 347 26.73 -33.03 10.18
N LEU A 348 25.90 -33.71 10.97
CA LEU A 348 26.40 -34.69 11.95
C LEU A 348 26.96 -35.98 11.31
N ASN A 349 26.51 -36.36 10.12
CA ASN A 349 27.12 -37.47 9.36
C ASN A 349 28.46 -37.07 8.76
N ASP A 350 28.51 -35.89 8.12
CA ASP A 350 29.66 -35.41 7.36
C ASP A 350 30.77 -34.90 8.30
N HIS A 351 30.39 -34.40 9.49
CA HIS A 351 31.27 -33.87 10.53
C HIS A 351 31.01 -34.51 11.91
N PRO A 352 31.41 -35.79 12.12
CA PRO A 352 31.20 -36.50 13.38
C PRO A 352 31.85 -35.82 14.60
N GLU A 353 32.82 -34.93 14.40
CA GLU A 353 33.48 -34.14 15.44
C GLU A 353 32.54 -33.21 16.22
N TYR A 354 31.37 -32.89 15.67
CA TYR A 354 30.32 -32.10 16.32
C TYR A 354 29.38 -32.93 17.20
N ILE A 355 29.37 -34.26 17.08
CA ILE A 355 28.52 -35.14 17.90
C ILE A 355 28.93 -35.02 19.37
N GLY A 356 28.00 -34.61 20.23
CA GLY A 356 28.23 -34.35 21.65
C GLY A 356 28.75 -32.94 21.96
N LYS A 357 29.06 -32.13 20.93
CA LYS A 357 29.53 -30.75 21.06
C LYS A 357 28.56 -29.72 20.48
N LEU A 358 27.66 -30.11 19.59
CA LEU A 358 26.66 -29.23 18.98
C LEU A 358 25.26 -29.68 19.39
N VAL A 359 24.41 -28.73 19.83
CA VAL A 359 23.01 -28.96 20.17
C VAL A 359 22.13 -28.04 19.34
N PHE A 360 21.06 -28.59 18.79
CA PHE A 360 20.03 -27.86 18.06
C PHE A 360 18.75 -27.78 18.90
N ILE A 361 18.37 -26.57 19.31
CA ILE A 361 17.13 -26.31 20.03
C ILE A 361 16.09 -25.83 19.01
N GLN A 362 15.13 -26.69 18.68
CA GLN A 362 13.99 -26.33 17.83
C GLN A 362 12.79 -26.04 18.72
N ILE A 363 12.35 -24.78 18.68
CA ILE A 363 11.14 -24.30 19.34
C ILE A 363 10.05 -24.21 18.27
N TYR A 364 8.98 -24.96 18.46
CA TYR A 364 7.73 -24.76 17.77
C TYR A 364 6.75 -24.08 18.70
N GLU A 365 6.23 -22.95 18.22
CA GLU A 365 5.15 -22.26 18.91
C GLU A 365 3.82 -22.63 18.25
N PRO A 366 2.91 -23.30 18.99
CA PRO A 366 1.60 -23.64 18.47
C PRO A 366 0.83 -22.36 18.12
N THR A 367 0.47 -22.21 16.84
CA THR A 367 -0.31 -21.07 16.33
C THR A 367 -1.81 -21.24 16.49
N VAL A 368 -2.26 -22.49 16.65
CA VAL A 368 -3.65 -22.90 16.86
C VAL A 368 -3.65 -24.03 17.89
N GLU A 369 -4.81 -24.30 18.50
CA GLU A 369 -4.98 -25.53 19.28
C GLU A 369 -4.87 -26.76 18.35
N GLU A 370 -4.49 -27.93 18.88
CA GLU A 370 -4.27 -29.13 18.07
C GLU A 370 -5.52 -29.52 17.24
N ASP A 371 -6.71 -29.27 17.80
CA ASP A 371 -7.99 -29.54 17.14
C ASP A 371 -8.27 -28.59 15.94
N ASP A 372 -7.59 -27.45 15.90
CA ASP A 372 -7.71 -26.43 14.86
C ASP A 372 -6.60 -26.47 13.79
N GLU A 373 -5.66 -27.40 13.92
CA GLU A 373 -4.65 -27.64 12.90
C GLU A 373 -5.28 -28.06 11.57
N THR A 374 -4.85 -27.44 10.48
CA THR A 374 -5.14 -27.95 9.13
C THR A 374 -4.52 -29.33 8.94
N GLU A 375 -5.07 -30.13 8.03
CA GLU A 375 -4.50 -31.46 7.72
C GLU A 375 -3.03 -31.40 7.29
N GLU A 376 -2.63 -30.33 6.61
CA GLU A 376 -1.25 -30.10 6.22
C GLU A 376 -0.32 -29.83 7.41
N GLN A 377 -0.80 -29.10 8.42
CA GLN A 377 -0.06 -28.87 9.66
C GLN A 377 0.11 -30.17 10.45
N LYS A 378 -0.93 -31.00 10.54
CA LYS A 378 -0.85 -32.33 11.20
C LYS A 378 0.20 -33.22 10.53
N ILE A 379 0.24 -33.24 9.19
CA ILE A 379 1.24 -33.98 8.42
C ILE A 379 2.65 -33.43 8.68
N LEU A 380 2.81 -32.11 8.67
CA LEU A 380 4.10 -31.48 8.95
C LEU A 380 4.59 -31.79 10.36
N HIS A 381 3.71 -31.68 11.34
CA HIS A 381 4.01 -31.96 12.74
C HIS A 381 4.46 -33.42 12.94
N LYS A 382 3.72 -34.37 12.38
CA LYS A 382 4.12 -35.79 12.37
C LYS A 382 5.51 -35.99 11.75
N THR A 383 5.73 -35.40 10.57
CA THR A 383 7.00 -35.47 9.83
C THR A 383 8.17 -34.98 10.69
N VAL A 384 8.02 -33.82 11.31
CA VAL A 384 9.04 -33.22 12.18
C VAL A 384 9.32 -34.11 13.39
N ASN A 385 8.30 -34.62 14.08
CA ASN A 385 8.47 -35.51 15.23
C ASN A 385 9.22 -36.79 14.86
N GLU A 386 8.90 -37.41 13.73
CA GLU A 386 9.60 -38.59 13.21
C GLU A 386 11.08 -38.27 12.92
N MET A 387 11.38 -37.12 12.32
CA MET A 387 12.75 -36.68 12.04
C MET A 387 13.55 -36.43 13.32
N VAL A 388 12.96 -35.73 14.30
CA VAL A 388 13.58 -35.50 15.61
C VAL A 388 13.89 -36.83 16.29
N GLY A 389 12.92 -37.75 16.35
CA GLY A 389 13.10 -39.07 16.96
C GLY A 389 14.19 -39.88 16.26
N ARG A 390 14.22 -39.86 14.92
CA ARG A 390 15.23 -40.54 14.11
C ARG A 390 16.64 -39.99 14.33
N ILE A 391 16.82 -38.67 14.36
CA ILE A 391 18.12 -38.01 14.55
C ILE A 391 18.62 -38.24 15.99
N ASN A 392 17.75 -38.03 16.99
CA ASN A 392 18.11 -38.29 18.39
C ASN A 392 18.42 -39.77 18.64
N GLY A 393 17.67 -40.70 18.03
CA GLY A 393 17.96 -42.14 18.12
C GLY A 393 19.29 -42.53 17.47
N LYS A 394 19.70 -41.84 16.40
CA LYS A 394 20.93 -42.16 15.65
C LYS A 394 22.19 -41.57 16.28
N PHE A 395 22.17 -40.31 16.72
CA PHE A 395 23.37 -39.61 17.22
C PHE A 395 23.33 -39.29 18.72
N GLY A 396 22.19 -39.54 19.38
CA GLY A 396 22.04 -39.36 20.82
C GLY A 396 22.90 -40.33 21.62
N LYS A 397 23.18 -39.93 22.86
CA LYS A 397 23.87 -40.70 23.90
C LYS A 397 23.07 -40.57 25.19
N LEU A 398 23.36 -41.41 26.18
CA LEU A 398 22.66 -41.38 27.48
C LEU A 398 22.64 -39.99 28.15
N SER A 399 23.68 -39.17 27.92
CA SER A 399 23.83 -37.83 28.50
C SER A 399 23.68 -36.68 27.48
N PHE A 400 23.28 -36.98 26.25
CA PHE A 400 23.29 -35.99 25.16
C PHE A 400 22.23 -36.32 24.10
N ASN A 401 21.32 -35.38 23.87
CA ASN A 401 20.48 -35.37 22.68
C ASN A 401 21.01 -34.30 21.72
N PRO A 402 21.17 -34.61 20.43
CA PRO A 402 21.57 -33.63 19.43
C PRO A 402 20.48 -32.58 19.18
N ILE A 403 19.19 -32.96 19.31
CA ILE A 403 18.05 -32.05 19.17
C ILE A 403 17.24 -31.99 20.47
N GLU A 404 17.07 -30.78 20.99
CA GLU A 404 16.08 -30.45 22.02
C GLU A 404 14.85 -29.85 21.34
N TYR A 405 13.76 -30.62 21.30
CA TYR A 405 12.52 -30.24 20.61
C TYR A 405 11.49 -29.76 21.62
N ILE A 406 11.05 -28.51 21.48
CA ILE A 406 10.06 -27.87 22.35
C ILE A 406 8.84 -27.56 21.50
N ASN A 407 7.78 -28.36 21.63
CA ASN A 407 6.49 -28.08 21.01
C ASN A 407 5.47 -27.66 22.07
N LYS A 408 5.60 -26.41 22.55
CA LYS A 408 4.66 -25.78 23.48
C LYS A 408 4.91 -24.27 23.52
N LYS A 409 3.90 -23.52 23.96
CA LYS A 409 4.10 -22.11 24.32
C LYS A 409 5.15 -22.01 25.43
N ILE A 410 6.09 -21.08 25.25
CA ILE A 410 7.17 -20.80 26.19
C ILE A 410 6.99 -19.40 26.74
N SER A 411 7.32 -19.22 28.03
CA SER A 411 7.24 -17.90 28.62
C SER A 411 8.30 -16.99 28.02
N TYR A 412 8.03 -15.68 28.07
CA TYR A 412 8.90 -14.66 27.51
C TYR A 412 10.27 -14.63 28.21
N GLU A 413 10.33 -14.99 29.49
CA GLU A 413 11.54 -15.17 30.29
C GLU A 413 12.38 -16.36 29.81
N GLU A 414 11.76 -17.51 29.59
CA GLU A 414 12.44 -18.72 29.11
C GLU A 414 12.98 -18.51 27.70
N LEU A 415 12.19 -17.88 26.82
CA LEU A 415 12.64 -17.53 25.47
C LEU A 415 13.85 -16.58 25.49
N SER A 416 13.79 -15.53 26.31
CA SER A 416 14.91 -14.59 26.48
C SER A 416 16.17 -15.30 26.98
N ALA A 417 16.02 -16.26 27.90
CA ALA A 417 17.13 -17.07 28.40
C ALA A 417 17.74 -17.97 27.31
N LEU A 418 16.90 -18.65 26.52
CA LEU A 418 17.32 -19.50 25.40
C LEU A 418 18.03 -18.68 24.32
N TYR A 419 17.48 -17.52 23.94
CA TYR A 419 18.15 -16.63 23.00
C TYR A 419 19.48 -16.14 23.53
N LYS A 420 19.59 -15.70 24.80
CA LYS A 420 20.84 -15.21 25.40
C LYS A 420 21.94 -16.29 25.47
N LEU A 421 21.53 -17.54 25.64
CA LEU A 421 22.41 -18.71 25.67
C LEU A 421 22.95 -19.06 24.28
N ALA A 422 22.10 -19.01 23.26
CA ALA A 422 22.40 -19.59 21.96
C ALA A 422 23.58 -18.90 21.25
N ASP A 423 24.49 -19.70 20.71
CA ASP A 423 25.63 -19.23 19.92
C ASP A 423 25.21 -18.82 18.51
N ILE A 424 24.19 -19.47 17.96
CA ILE A 424 23.70 -19.30 16.59
C ILE A 424 22.17 -19.28 16.60
N ALA A 425 21.56 -18.36 15.87
CA ALA A 425 20.15 -18.46 15.48
C ALA A 425 20.03 -18.87 14.01
N LEU A 426 19.23 -19.90 13.72
CA LEU A 426 19.01 -20.44 12.38
C LEU A 426 17.57 -20.16 11.91
N ILE A 427 17.42 -19.14 11.09
CA ILE A 427 16.12 -18.66 10.61
C ILE A 427 16.09 -18.84 9.10
N THR A 428 15.46 -19.92 8.63
CA THR A 428 15.47 -20.29 7.20
C THR A 428 14.07 -20.47 6.60
N PRO A 429 13.14 -19.51 6.78
CA PRO A 429 11.86 -19.59 6.10
C PRO A 429 12.06 -19.57 4.58
N ILE A 430 11.20 -20.30 3.89
CA ILE A 430 11.11 -20.37 2.44
C ILE A 430 10.63 -19.04 1.86
N ARG A 431 9.70 -18.37 2.54
CA ARG A 431 9.22 -17.02 2.20
C ARG A 431 8.55 -16.42 3.42
N ASP A 432 8.89 -15.19 3.78
CA ASP A 432 8.32 -14.52 4.95
C ASP A 432 8.22 -13.01 4.72
N GLY A 433 7.14 -12.41 5.21
CA GLY A 433 6.88 -10.98 5.09
C GLY A 433 7.91 -10.18 5.89
N MET A 434 8.04 -10.52 7.17
CA MET A 434 9.07 -10.02 8.08
C MET A 434 9.29 -11.04 9.19
N ASN A 435 10.56 -11.32 9.50
CA ASN A 435 10.90 -12.26 10.57
C ASN A 435 11.32 -11.49 11.84
N LEU A 436 10.41 -11.39 12.82
CA LEU A 436 10.70 -10.67 14.06
C LEU A 436 11.53 -11.49 15.05
N THR A 437 11.48 -12.82 15.01
CA THR A 437 12.38 -13.72 15.75
C THR A 437 13.86 -13.32 15.59
N SER A 438 14.25 -12.93 14.37
CA SER A 438 15.60 -12.42 14.09
C SER A 438 15.95 -11.15 14.88
N HIS A 439 15.00 -10.23 15.04
CA HIS A 439 15.18 -8.98 15.77
C HIS A 439 15.26 -9.24 17.28
N GLU A 440 14.36 -10.09 17.80
CA GLU A 440 14.36 -10.52 19.21
C GLU A 440 15.70 -11.15 19.60
N TYR A 441 16.21 -12.06 18.76
CA TYR A 441 17.50 -12.72 18.97
C TYR A 441 18.64 -11.70 19.02
N VAL A 442 18.71 -10.78 18.05
CA VAL A 442 19.73 -9.73 17.99
C VAL A 442 19.74 -8.88 19.26
N VAL A 443 18.57 -8.53 19.79
CA VAL A 443 18.42 -7.77 21.04
C VAL A 443 19.00 -8.57 22.21
N CYS A 444 18.67 -9.86 22.31
CA CYS A 444 19.15 -10.73 23.38
C CYS A 444 20.67 -10.96 23.34
N GLN A 445 21.29 -10.77 22.19
CA GLN A 445 22.71 -11.02 21.97
C GLN A 445 23.65 -9.87 22.32
N LYS A 446 23.15 -8.78 22.93
CA LYS A 446 23.91 -7.54 23.25
C LYS A 446 25.35 -7.75 23.77
N ASP A 447 25.54 -8.73 24.65
CA ASP A 447 26.85 -9.03 25.27
C ASP A 447 27.41 -10.43 24.91
N SER A 448 26.62 -11.23 24.20
CA SER A 448 26.96 -12.61 23.84
C SER A 448 27.45 -12.73 22.39
N PHE A 449 27.11 -11.76 21.53
CA PHE A 449 27.53 -11.68 20.12
C PHE A 449 27.27 -12.97 19.34
N GLY A 450 26.09 -13.55 19.53
CA GLY A 450 25.56 -14.69 18.79
C GLY A 450 25.45 -14.39 17.29
N VAL A 451 25.67 -15.42 16.48
CA VAL A 451 25.63 -15.30 15.01
C VAL A 451 24.20 -15.54 14.53
N LEU A 452 23.71 -14.66 13.67
CA LEU A 452 22.42 -14.81 13.02
C LEU A 452 22.62 -15.35 11.60
N ILE A 453 22.06 -16.52 11.30
CA ILE A 453 21.94 -17.09 9.96
C ILE A 453 20.50 -16.89 9.51
N LEU A 454 20.32 -16.27 8.34
CA LEU A 454 19.03 -15.77 7.88
C LEU A 454 18.78 -16.09 6.40
N SER A 455 17.59 -16.61 6.10
CA SER A 455 17.13 -16.83 4.72
C SER A 455 17.06 -15.52 3.94
N GLU A 456 17.54 -15.53 2.70
CA GLU A 456 17.40 -14.41 1.76
C GLU A 456 15.93 -14.06 1.42
N PHE A 457 15.01 -14.99 1.70
CA PHE A 457 13.56 -14.87 1.49
C PHE A 457 12.80 -14.39 2.74
N ALA A 458 13.49 -14.10 3.83
CA ALA A 458 12.90 -13.39 4.98
C ALA A 458 13.01 -11.87 4.76
N GLY A 459 11.93 -11.12 5.00
CA GLY A 459 11.97 -9.65 4.92
C GLY A 459 13.09 -9.00 5.76
N ALA A 460 13.45 -9.64 6.87
CA ALA A 460 14.52 -9.19 7.76
C ALA A 460 15.92 -9.23 7.11
N ALA A 461 16.14 -10.05 6.07
CA ALA A 461 17.44 -10.16 5.40
C ALA A 461 17.88 -8.86 4.71
N ARG A 462 16.90 -8.01 4.32
CA ARG A 462 17.17 -6.69 3.73
C ARG A 462 17.54 -5.64 4.78
N CYS A 463 17.30 -5.95 6.05
CA CYS A 463 17.42 -5.04 7.18
C CYS A 463 18.67 -5.37 8.03
N LEU A 464 18.95 -6.65 8.23
CA LEU A 464 19.97 -7.16 9.15
C LEU A 464 21.26 -7.54 8.41
N GLY A 465 21.97 -6.52 7.89
CA GLY A 465 23.16 -6.69 7.04
C GLY A 465 24.39 -7.32 7.70
N GLY A 466 24.40 -7.52 9.02
CA GLY A 466 25.42 -8.28 9.73
C GLY A 466 25.17 -9.80 9.76
N SER A 467 24.05 -10.28 9.23
CA SER A 467 23.68 -11.70 9.24
C SER A 467 24.45 -12.49 8.17
N ILE A 468 24.62 -13.81 8.37
CA ILE A 468 25.01 -14.71 7.28
C ILE A 468 23.74 -15.01 6.48
N ILE A 469 23.69 -14.57 5.23
CA ILE A 469 22.53 -14.78 4.35
C ILE A 469 22.70 -16.10 3.61
N VAL A 470 21.64 -16.92 3.61
CA VAL A 470 21.62 -18.22 2.94
C VAL A 470 20.41 -18.37 2.03
N ASN A 471 20.57 -19.11 0.95
CA ASN A 471 19.43 -19.65 0.24
C ASN A 471 18.87 -20.86 1.03
N PRO A 472 17.64 -20.79 1.59
CA PRO A 472 17.01 -21.92 2.25
C PRO A 472 16.83 -23.12 1.32
N PHE A 473 16.93 -22.93 0.00
CA PHE A 473 16.90 -23.99 -1.01
C PHE A 473 18.26 -24.67 -1.27
N SER A 474 19.32 -24.29 -0.57
CA SER A 474 20.64 -24.89 -0.69
C SER A 474 21.03 -25.52 0.64
N LYS A 475 20.94 -26.85 0.75
CA LYS A 475 21.38 -27.58 1.96
C LYS A 475 22.85 -27.30 2.25
N LYS A 476 23.65 -27.21 1.18
CA LYS A 476 25.08 -26.91 1.23
C LYS A 476 25.32 -25.53 1.85
N GLU A 477 24.67 -24.47 1.37
CA GLU A 477 24.85 -23.13 1.93
C GLU A 477 24.44 -23.04 3.39
N ILE A 478 23.32 -23.68 3.78
CA ILE A 478 22.91 -23.70 5.19
C ILE A 478 23.98 -24.39 6.06
N MET A 479 24.50 -25.54 5.59
CA MET A 479 25.55 -26.28 6.30
C MET A 479 26.84 -25.48 6.41
N GLU A 480 27.31 -24.89 5.30
CA GLU A 480 28.50 -24.03 5.26
C GLU A 480 28.34 -22.80 6.16
N ALA A 481 27.15 -22.19 6.22
CA ALA A 481 26.86 -21.07 7.11
C ALA A 481 26.89 -21.47 8.59
N ILE A 482 26.40 -22.66 8.94
CA ILE A 482 26.51 -23.18 10.32
C ILE A 482 27.98 -23.37 10.69
N ILE A 483 28.78 -23.96 9.80
CA ILE A 483 30.21 -24.15 10.01
C ILE A 483 30.94 -22.81 10.13
N GLU A 484 30.69 -21.86 9.21
CA GLU A 484 31.22 -20.49 9.29
C GLU A 484 30.89 -19.85 10.64
N ALA A 485 29.64 -19.96 11.09
CA ALA A 485 29.20 -19.39 12.36
C ALA A 485 29.87 -20.03 13.59
N LEU A 486 30.18 -21.34 13.53
CA LEU A 486 30.90 -22.05 14.58
C LEU A 486 32.37 -21.64 14.65
N ASP A 487 33.01 -21.43 13.51
CA ASP A 487 34.43 -21.05 13.37
C ASP A 487 34.67 -19.54 13.47
N MET A 488 33.61 -18.73 13.45
CA MET A 488 33.70 -17.27 13.44
C MET A 488 34.39 -16.71 14.70
N GLY A 489 35.46 -15.94 14.48
CA GLY A 489 36.20 -15.25 15.53
C GLY A 489 35.36 -14.19 16.26
N MET A 490 35.66 -13.95 17.54
CA MET A 490 34.87 -13.03 18.38
C MET A 490 34.82 -11.58 17.87
N ASN A 491 35.87 -11.11 17.18
CA ASN A 491 35.89 -9.75 16.61
C ASN A 491 34.85 -9.60 15.49
N ASP A 492 34.78 -10.57 14.58
CA ASP A 492 33.82 -10.58 13.48
C ASP A 492 32.40 -10.75 13.99
N ARG A 493 32.20 -11.64 14.98
CA ARG A 493 30.92 -11.80 15.68
C ARG A 493 30.42 -10.49 16.27
N LYS A 494 31.29 -9.76 16.99
CA LYS A 494 30.96 -8.48 17.59
C LYS A 494 30.61 -7.42 16.54
N LEU A 495 31.38 -7.34 15.44
CA LEU A 495 31.12 -6.41 14.35
C LEU A 495 29.77 -6.70 13.68
N LYS A 496 29.54 -7.95 13.26
CA LYS A 496 28.29 -8.41 12.64
C LYS A 496 27.09 -8.18 13.55
N HIS A 497 27.20 -8.53 14.83
CA HIS A 497 26.16 -8.26 15.83
C HIS A 497 25.88 -6.76 15.96
N GLN A 498 26.91 -5.91 16.07
CA GLN A 498 26.73 -4.47 16.26
C GLN A 498 26.00 -3.80 15.09
N ILE A 499 26.27 -4.22 13.85
CA ILE A 499 25.53 -3.76 12.66
C ILE A 499 24.03 -4.05 12.82
N ASN A 500 23.69 -5.31 13.12
CA ASN A 500 22.29 -5.73 13.30
C ASN A 500 21.64 -5.03 14.50
N TYR A 501 22.34 -4.95 15.63
CA TYR A 501 21.85 -4.36 16.86
C TYR A 501 21.51 -2.87 16.67
N ASN A 502 22.39 -2.11 16.03
CA ASN A 502 22.13 -0.69 15.73
C ASN A 502 20.88 -0.51 14.84
N TYR A 503 20.68 -1.39 13.86
CA TYR A 503 19.49 -1.35 13.01
C TYR A 503 18.21 -1.59 13.83
N VAL A 504 18.18 -2.65 14.65
CA VAL A 504 17.01 -3.02 15.44
C VAL A 504 16.65 -1.92 16.45
N LEU A 505 17.64 -1.29 17.09
CA LEU A 505 17.40 -0.19 18.01
C LEU A 505 16.83 1.06 17.34
N ALA A 506 17.23 1.33 16.09
CA ALA A 506 16.77 2.49 15.34
C ALA A 506 15.38 2.30 14.71
N ASN A 507 14.99 1.06 14.41
CA ASN A 507 13.75 0.72 13.72
C ASN A 507 12.82 -0.06 14.66
N THR A 508 12.25 0.62 15.65
CA THR A 508 11.29 0.03 16.59
C THR A 508 9.90 -0.11 15.98
N SER A 509 9.05 -0.92 16.61
CA SER A 509 7.62 -0.97 16.29
C SER A 509 6.96 0.42 16.39
N SER A 510 7.27 1.19 17.43
CA SER A 510 6.77 2.57 17.59
C SER A 510 7.25 3.53 16.49
N PHE A 511 8.49 3.40 16.02
CA PHE A 511 8.99 4.19 14.89
C PHE A 511 8.26 3.83 13.59
N TRP A 512 8.05 2.53 13.34
CA TRP A 512 7.26 2.03 12.22
C TRP A 512 5.83 2.59 12.24
N GLY A 513 5.13 2.48 13.38
CA GLY A 513 3.76 2.96 13.52
C GLY A 513 3.64 4.47 13.37
N LYS A 514 4.52 5.24 14.03
CA LYS A 514 4.55 6.71 13.88
C LYS A 514 4.69 7.11 12.43
N ARG A 515 5.67 6.54 11.74
CA ARG A 515 5.98 6.90 10.35
C ARG A 515 4.81 6.57 9.43
N PHE A 516 4.17 5.42 9.60
CA PHE A 516 3.01 5.05 8.80
C PHE A 516 1.84 6.02 9.02
N LEU A 517 1.50 6.29 10.28
CA LEU A 517 0.35 7.13 10.63
C LEU A 517 0.53 8.61 10.23
N CYS A 518 1.74 9.17 10.39
CA CYS A 518 2.04 10.52 9.89
C CYS A 518 1.93 10.59 8.36
N ASP A 519 2.49 9.61 7.64
CA ASP A 519 2.42 9.55 6.17
C ASP A 519 0.99 9.36 5.65
N LEU A 520 0.13 8.65 6.41
CA LEU A 520 -1.29 8.49 6.12
C LEU A 520 -2.03 9.82 6.28
N ASN A 521 -1.86 10.49 7.42
CA ASN A 521 -2.48 11.79 7.66
C ASN A 521 -2.07 12.81 6.58
N GLU A 522 -0.77 12.84 6.21
CA GLU A 522 -0.28 13.71 5.12
C GLU A 522 -0.94 13.39 3.77
N ALA A 523 -1.10 12.09 3.44
CA ALA A 523 -1.72 11.67 2.19
C ALA A 523 -3.20 12.09 2.14
N THR A 524 -3.94 11.88 3.22
CA THR A 524 -5.36 12.27 3.31
C THR A 524 -5.54 13.78 3.21
N GLN A 525 -4.72 14.58 3.92
CA GLN A 525 -4.83 16.05 3.84
C GLN A 525 -4.55 16.60 2.43
N LYS A 526 -3.59 16.00 1.71
CA LYS A 526 -3.30 16.39 0.33
C LYS A 526 -4.45 16.09 -0.61
N GLU A 527 -5.03 14.91 -0.50
CA GLU A 527 -6.18 14.50 -1.31
C GLU A 527 -7.37 15.46 -1.10
N ILE A 528 -7.63 15.86 0.15
CA ILE A 528 -8.66 16.86 0.49
C ILE A 528 -8.34 18.24 -0.08
N MET A 529 -7.07 18.63 -0.17
CA MET A 529 -6.67 19.93 -0.75
C MET A 529 -6.78 19.93 -2.28
N GLU A 530 -6.45 18.82 -2.94
CA GLU A 530 -6.44 18.69 -4.40
C GLU A 530 -7.85 18.52 -5.00
N THR A 531 -8.82 17.99 -4.23
CA THR A 531 -10.24 17.85 -4.63
C THR A 531 -11.06 19.15 -4.55
N ARG A 532 -10.46 20.31 -4.20
CA ARG A 532 -11.16 21.58 -3.90
C ARG A 532 -11.21 22.62 -5.03
N VAL A 533 -11.24 22.26 -6.31
CA VAL A 533 -11.61 23.25 -7.33
C VAL A 533 -13.14 23.39 -7.31
N PRO A 534 -13.70 24.53 -6.86
CA PRO A 534 -15.14 24.66 -6.66
C PRO A 534 -15.88 24.66 -8.00
N ARG A 535 -17.17 24.32 -8.00
CA ARG A 535 -18.03 24.53 -9.18
C ARG A 535 -18.04 26.01 -9.56
N ALA A 536 -18.00 26.29 -10.87
CA ALA A 536 -18.00 27.64 -11.38
C ALA A 536 -19.29 28.38 -11.01
N ASN A 537 -19.16 29.56 -10.41
CA ASN A 537 -20.30 30.39 -10.01
C ASN A 537 -20.81 31.21 -11.20
N PHE A 538 -21.82 30.69 -11.91
CA PHE A 538 -22.35 31.35 -13.11
C PHE A 538 -22.92 32.74 -12.82
N GLN A 539 -23.49 32.97 -11.63
CA GLN A 539 -24.05 34.28 -11.27
C GLN A 539 -22.95 35.34 -11.14
N GLU A 540 -21.85 35.00 -10.48
CA GLU A 540 -20.69 35.89 -10.35
C GLU A 540 -20.07 36.24 -11.71
N ILE A 541 -19.98 35.24 -12.60
CA ILE A 541 -19.49 35.44 -13.97
C ILE A 541 -20.42 36.39 -14.73
N GLU A 542 -21.73 36.19 -14.67
CA GLU A 542 -22.73 37.05 -15.33
C GLU A 542 -22.70 38.50 -14.79
N ASP A 543 -22.62 38.67 -13.47
CA ASP A 543 -22.59 39.99 -12.85
C ASP A 543 -21.33 40.78 -13.20
N THR A 544 -20.19 40.08 -13.33
CA THR A 544 -18.92 40.68 -13.76
C THR A 544 -18.95 40.99 -15.26
N TYR A 545 -19.46 40.06 -16.08
CA TYR A 545 -19.65 40.25 -17.52
C TYR A 545 -20.48 41.50 -17.81
N LYS A 546 -21.63 41.69 -17.15
CA LYS A 546 -22.51 42.86 -17.36
C LYS A 546 -21.83 44.21 -17.09
N LYS A 547 -20.89 44.26 -16.15
CA LYS A 547 -20.16 45.49 -15.77
C LYS A 547 -18.96 45.79 -16.67
N ALA A 548 -18.43 44.78 -17.35
CA ALA A 548 -17.22 44.88 -18.17
C ALA A 548 -17.46 45.62 -19.50
N LYS A 549 -16.43 46.34 -19.97
CA LYS A 549 -16.44 47.12 -21.21
C LYS A 549 -15.73 46.42 -22.36
N ILE A 550 -14.72 45.59 -22.08
CA ILE A 550 -13.93 44.83 -23.05
C ILE A 550 -13.80 43.40 -22.52
N ARG A 551 -14.49 42.46 -23.18
CA ARG A 551 -14.64 41.08 -22.73
C ARG A 551 -13.98 40.13 -23.71
N VAL A 552 -13.12 39.26 -23.23
CA VAL A 552 -12.42 38.28 -24.06
C VAL A 552 -12.77 36.86 -23.64
N PHE A 553 -13.05 36.02 -24.62
CA PHE A 553 -13.36 34.60 -24.44
C PHE A 553 -12.28 33.75 -25.09
N PHE A 554 -11.71 32.82 -24.32
CA PHE A 554 -10.79 31.78 -24.79
C PHE A 554 -11.47 30.42 -24.61
N LEU A 555 -11.88 29.80 -25.70
CA LEU A 555 -12.68 28.57 -25.67
C LEU A 555 -11.93 27.46 -26.40
N ASP A 556 -11.67 26.35 -25.74
CA ASP A 556 -11.32 25.13 -26.48
C ASP A 556 -12.53 24.59 -27.25
N TYR A 557 -12.30 23.78 -28.29
CA TYR A 557 -13.37 23.20 -29.11
C TYR A 557 -13.82 21.81 -28.63
N ASP A 558 -12.93 20.82 -28.61
CA ASP A 558 -13.27 19.40 -28.41
C ASP A 558 -13.41 19.09 -26.92
N GLY A 559 -14.48 18.43 -26.50
CA GLY A 559 -14.78 18.23 -25.07
C GLY A 559 -15.25 19.49 -24.33
N THR A 560 -14.97 20.68 -24.87
CA THR A 560 -15.39 21.97 -24.30
C THR A 560 -16.67 22.53 -24.94
N LEU A 561 -16.63 22.91 -26.22
CA LEU A 561 -17.80 23.45 -26.93
C LEU A 561 -18.65 22.36 -27.58
N THR A 562 -18.02 21.25 -27.95
CA THR A 562 -18.69 20.05 -28.46
C THR A 562 -18.26 18.84 -27.63
N PRO A 563 -19.13 17.87 -27.33
CA PRO A 563 -18.74 16.65 -26.64
C PRO A 563 -17.63 15.89 -27.40
N LEU A 564 -16.78 15.17 -26.67
CA LEU A 564 -15.83 14.25 -27.29
C LEU A 564 -16.56 13.14 -28.05
N VAL A 565 -16.18 12.91 -29.31
CA VAL A 565 -16.78 11.91 -30.20
C VAL A 565 -15.71 10.97 -30.75
N ARG A 566 -16.09 9.71 -31.00
CA ARG A 566 -15.15 8.66 -31.46
C ARG A 566 -14.53 8.95 -32.82
N LEU A 567 -15.27 9.58 -33.73
CA LEU A 567 -14.79 9.96 -35.06
C LEU A 567 -14.65 11.49 -35.10
N PRO A 568 -13.44 12.04 -35.31
CA PRO A 568 -13.22 13.49 -35.30
C PRO A 568 -14.10 14.27 -36.27
N SER A 569 -14.52 13.67 -37.39
CA SER A 569 -15.42 14.28 -38.37
C SER A 569 -16.86 14.47 -37.89
N GLN A 570 -17.26 13.80 -36.80
CA GLN A 570 -18.60 13.87 -36.21
C GLN A 570 -18.75 14.97 -35.15
N ALA A 571 -17.67 15.66 -34.80
CA ALA A 571 -17.67 16.72 -33.78
C ALA A 571 -18.24 18.05 -34.32
N MET A 572 -19.21 17.98 -35.24
CA MET A 572 -19.80 19.16 -35.87
C MET A 572 -20.49 20.03 -34.81
N PRO A 573 -20.38 21.36 -34.89
CA PRO A 573 -21.01 22.23 -33.91
C PRO A 573 -22.54 22.11 -34.05
N SER A 574 -23.23 22.07 -32.92
CA SER A 574 -24.70 22.09 -32.93
C SER A 574 -25.20 23.44 -33.43
N LYS A 575 -26.40 23.48 -34.02
CA LYS A 575 -27.03 24.75 -34.45
C LYS A 575 -27.12 25.73 -33.28
N GLN A 576 -27.47 25.23 -32.09
CA GLN A 576 -27.56 26.04 -30.88
C GLN A 576 -26.22 26.67 -30.50
N LEU A 577 -25.11 25.93 -30.58
CA LEU A 577 -23.78 26.47 -30.32
C LEU A 577 -23.42 27.59 -31.31
N VAL A 578 -23.67 27.37 -32.61
CA VAL A 578 -23.42 28.37 -33.65
C VAL A 578 -24.26 29.63 -33.39
N ASP A 579 -25.54 29.48 -33.04
CA ASP A 579 -26.44 30.60 -32.72
C ASP A 579 -25.95 31.39 -31.48
N VAL A 580 -25.47 30.70 -30.44
CA VAL A 580 -24.93 31.33 -29.22
C VAL A 580 -23.63 32.09 -29.51
N LEU A 581 -22.69 31.48 -30.25
CA LEU A 581 -21.45 32.15 -30.63
C LEU A 581 -21.72 33.36 -31.52
N SER A 582 -22.65 33.25 -32.46
CA SER A 582 -23.08 34.38 -33.30
C SER A 582 -23.61 35.54 -32.44
N LYS A 583 -24.54 35.27 -31.52
CA LYS A 583 -25.09 36.28 -30.61
C LYS A 583 -24.03 36.93 -29.72
N LEU A 584 -23.09 36.13 -29.19
CA LEU A 584 -21.97 36.68 -28.41
C LEU A 584 -21.15 37.67 -29.23
N THR A 585 -20.93 37.40 -30.51
CA THR A 585 -20.17 38.29 -31.41
C THR A 585 -20.96 39.49 -31.96
N GLU A 586 -22.28 39.54 -31.77
CA GLU A 586 -23.09 40.73 -32.12
C GLU A 586 -22.79 41.91 -31.17
N ASP A 587 -22.40 41.64 -29.92
CA ASP A 587 -21.92 42.66 -29.01
C ASP A 587 -20.46 43.02 -29.31
N SER A 588 -20.24 44.22 -29.84
CA SER A 588 -18.89 44.74 -30.17
C SER A 588 -17.91 44.81 -28.99
N ARG A 589 -18.39 44.67 -27.74
CA ARG A 589 -17.54 44.59 -26.54
C ARG A 589 -16.91 43.20 -26.35
N ASN A 590 -17.38 42.19 -27.07
CA ASN A 590 -16.93 40.81 -26.95
C ASN A 590 -15.94 40.47 -28.07
N GLU A 591 -14.77 39.96 -27.69
CA GLU A 591 -13.87 39.26 -28.60
C GLU A 591 -13.82 37.77 -28.24
N VAL A 592 -14.26 36.93 -29.17
CA VAL A 592 -14.35 35.48 -28.95
C VAL A 592 -13.28 34.76 -29.75
N TYR A 593 -12.47 33.96 -29.06
CA TYR A 593 -11.42 33.12 -29.64
C TYR A 593 -11.69 31.64 -29.37
N VAL A 594 -11.66 30.84 -30.43
CA VAL A 594 -11.65 29.37 -30.34
C VAL A 594 -10.21 28.88 -30.54
N ILE A 595 -9.63 28.26 -29.52
CA ILE A 595 -8.25 27.77 -29.51
C ILE A 595 -8.26 26.24 -29.45
N SER A 596 -7.99 25.59 -30.58
CA SER A 596 -8.17 24.14 -30.72
C SER A 596 -6.90 23.45 -31.24
N GLY A 597 -6.78 22.15 -30.94
CA GLY A 597 -5.80 21.26 -31.56
C GLY A 597 -6.17 20.79 -32.96
N ARG A 598 -7.39 21.09 -33.46
CA ARG A 598 -7.86 20.66 -34.78
C ARG A 598 -7.10 21.29 -35.94
N ASP A 599 -7.19 20.64 -37.09
CA ASP A 599 -6.66 21.15 -38.34
C ASP A 599 -7.44 22.38 -38.84
N ARG A 600 -6.77 23.22 -39.61
CA ARG A 600 -7.34 24.45 -40.18
C ARG A 600 -8.58 24.21 -41.04
N SER A 601 -8.61 23.14 -41.82
CA SER A 601 -9.68 22.90 -42.79
C SER A 601 -11.01 22.56 -42.10
N SER A 602 -10.95 21.80 -41.00
CA SER A 602 -12.10 21.45 -40.17
C SER A 602 -12.71 22.67 -39.49
N LEU A 603 -11.90 23.49 -38.81
CA LEU A 603 -12.39 24.67 -38.11
C LEU A 603 -12.94 25.74 -39.07
N GLU A 604 -12.28 25.96 -40.20
CA GLU A 604 -12.76 26.91 -41.22
C GLU A 604 -14.11 26.45 -41.79
N LYS A 605 -14.28 25.16 -42.07
CA LYS A 605 -15.56 24.61 -42.55
C LYS A 605 -16.69 24.79 -41.54
N TRP A 606 -16.40 24.66 -40.24
CA TRP A 606 -17.43 24.63 -39.20
C TRP A 606 -17.77 25.99 -38.62
N LEU A 607 -16.77 26.83 -38.38
CA LEU A 607 -16.93 28.13 -37.69
C LEU A 607 -16.43 29.31 -38.53
N GLY A 608 -15.87 29.06 -39.72
CA GLY A 608 -15.25 30.12 -40.54
C GLY A 608 -16.19 31.24 -40.96
N HIS A 609 -17.49 30.96 -41.01
CA HIS A 609 -18.56 31.93 -41.31
C HIS A 609 -18.89 32.87 -40.15
N LEU A 610 -18.41 32.60 -38.93
CA LEU A 610 -18.59 33.46 -37.76
C LEU A 610 -17.43 34.46 -37.63
N PRO A 611 -17.67 35.68 -37.12
CA PRO A 611 -16.64 36.69 -36.92
C PRO A 611 -15.78 36.44 -35.67
N ILE A 612 -15.43 35.19 -35.39
CA ILE A 612 -14.60 34.77 -34.25
C ILE A 612 -13.13 34.67 -34.63
N GLY A 613 -12.25 34.92 -33.65
CA GLY A 613 -10.85 34.57 -33.72
C GLY A 613 -10.66 33.07 -33.60
N MET A 614 -9.68 32.52 -34.31
CA MET A 614 -9.39 31.09 -34.26
C MET A 614 -7.89 30.83 -34.17
N SER A 615 -7.53 29.82 -33.41
CA SER A 615 -6.18 29.26 -33.37
C SER A 615 -6.31 27.75 -33.53
N CYS A 616 -5.59 27.19 -34.49
CA CYS A 616 -5.65 25.77 -34.80
C CYS A 616 -4.26 25.13 -34.68
N GLU A 617 -4.22 23.79 -34.61
CA GLU A 617 -2.99 23.01 -34.42
C GLU A 617 -2.13 23.53 -33.24
N HIS A 618 -2.77 23.85 -32.12
CA HIS A 618 -2.11 24.36 -30.89
C HIS A 618 -1.36 25.70 -31.05
N GLY A 619 -1.71 26.52 -32.05
CA GLY A 619 -1.15 27.85 -32.23
C GLY A 619 -0.28 28.04 -33.46
N VAL A 620 -0.23 27.04 -34.34
CA VAL A 620 0.55 27.11 -35.59
C VAL A 620 -0.10 28.08 -36.56
N PHE A 621 -1.43 28.05 -36.68
CA PHE A 621 -2.17 29.00 -37.51
C PHE A 621 -3.13 29.80 -36.64
N THR A 622 -3.15 31.11 -36.86
CA THR A 622 -4.06 32.02 -36.15
C THR A 622 -4.84 32.90 -37.13
N ARG A 623 -6.08 33.22 -36.77
CA ARG A 623 -6.97 34.13 -37.49
C ARG A 623 -7.57 35.09 -36.47
N GLN A 624 -7.50 36.39 -36.76
CA GLN A 624 -8.09 37.41 -35.89
C GLN A 624 -9.64 37.40 -35.97
N PRO A 625 -10.36 37.90 -34.96
CA PRO A 625 -11.81 38.08 -35.03
C PRO A 625 -12.22 39.08 -36.13
N GLY A 626 -13.46 38.97 -36.59
CA GLY A 626 -14.03 39.81 -37.65
C GLY A 626 -14.19 39.13 -39.01
N ASN A 627 -14.91 39.79 -39.90
CA ASN A 627 -15.24 39.25 -41.22
C ASN A 627 -14.03 39.25 -42.17
N ASN A 628 -13.87 38.18 -42.95
CA ASN A 628 -12.85 38.04 -44.01
C ASN A 628 -11.38 38.16 -43.56
N GLN A 629 -11.06 37.76 -42.33
CA GLN A 629 -9.68 37.72 -41.84
C GLN A 629 -8.88 36.57 -42.46
N GLN A 630 -7.59 36.80 -42.75
CA GLN A 630 -6.70 35.78 -43.28
C GLN A 630 -6.00 35.01 -42.15
N TRP A 631 -5.69 33.74 -42.42
CA TRP A 631 -4.88 32.92 -41.54
C TRP A 631 -3.40 33.32 -41.65
N VAL A 632 -2.74 33.42 -40.50
CA VAL A 632 -1.30 33.68 -40.36
C VAL A 632 -0.64 32.43 -39.79
N GLU A 633 0.42 31.96 -40.45
CA GLU A 633 1.23 30.82 -40.01
C GLU A 633 2.40 31.27 -39.13
N SER A 634 2.69 30.49 -38.10
CA SER A 634 3.80 30.73 -37.18
C SER A 634 5.16 30.45 -37.84
N PRO A 635 6.15 31.35 -37.71
CA PRO A 635 7.51 31.12 -38.21
C PRO A 635 8.21 29.89 -37.62
N ASN A 636 7.75 29.39 -36.47
CA ASN A 636 8.33 28.25 -35.76
C ASN A 636 7.87 26.88 -36.28
N ALA A 637 7.13 26.84 -37.40
CA ALA A 637 6.58 25.60 -37.97
C ALA A 637 7.58 24.76 -38.78
N GLU A 638 8.86 25.13 -38.87
CA GLU A 638 9.86 24.39 -39.67
C GLU A 638 10.03 22.93 -39.23
N VAL A 639 9.86 22.00 -40.17
CA VAL A 639 9.66 20.54 -39.94
C VAL A 639 10.97 19.72 -40.07
N GLN A 640 12.14 20.36 -40.16
CA GLN A 640 13.42 19.68 -40.47
C GLN A 640 13.82 18.57 -39.47
N TRP A 641 13.24 18.57 -38.27
CA TRP A 641 13.50 17.59 -37.22
C TRP A 641 12.73 16.27 -37.35
N LYS A 642 11.61 16.25 -38.08
CA LYS A 642 10.66 15.12 -38.04
C LYS A 642 11.24 13.82 -38.57
N ASP A 643 11.94 13.83 -39.69
CA ASP A 643 12.49 12.60 -40.26
C ASP A 643 13.49 11.93 -39.31
N THR A 644 14.26 12.73 -38.58
CA THR A 644 15.18 12.24 -37.55
C THR A 644 14.43 11.63 -36.37
N VAL A 645 13.41 12.30 -35.86
CA VAL A 645 12.61 11.82 -34.73
C VAL A 645 11.78 10.60 -35.10
N LEU A 646 11.19 10.58 -36.30
CA LEU A 646 10.41 9.46 -36.83
C LEU A 646 11.27 8.21 -36.95
N SER A 647 12.48 8.34 -37.50
CA SER A 647 13.43 7.20 -37.59
C SER A 647 13.77 6.62 -36.21
N ILE A 648 13.94 7.48 -35.19
CA ILE A 648 14.17 7.01 -33.82
C ILE A 648 12.91 6.31 -33.29
N MET A 649 11.73 6.93 -33.40
CA MET A 649 10.48 6.33 -32.90
C MET A 649 10.16 4.99 -33.57
N GLN A 650 10.46 4.84 -34.86
CA GLN A 650 10.29 3.59 -35.61
C GLN A 650 11.23 2.47 -35.11
N ASP A 651 12.49 2.76 -34.76
CA ASP A 651 13.37 1.76 -34.11
C ASP A 651 12.77 1.26 -32.79
N PHE A 652 12.17 2.18 -32.01
CA PHE A 652 11.48 1.82 -30.78
C PHE A 652 10.18 1.06 -31.00
N GLU A 653 9.45 1.35 -32.08
CA GLU A 653 8.27 0.62 -32.52
C GLU A 653 8.62 -0.84 -32.85
N ASP A 654 9.63 -1.06 -33.69
CA ASP A 654 10.06 -2.39 -34.13
C ASP A 654 10.49 -3.31 -32.97
N ARG A 655 11.15 -2.73 -31.95
CA ARG A 655 11.67 -3.48 -30.80
C ARG A 655 10.74 -3.49 -29.58
N THR A 656 9.58 -2.85 -29.65
CA THR A 656 8.60 -2.79 -28.56
C THR A 656 7.24 -3.31 -29.03
N PRO A 657 7.00 -4.64 -28.92
CA PRO A 657 5.72 -5.23 -29.34
C PRO A 657 4.53 -4.53 -28.70
N GLY A 658 3.53 -4.17 -29.51
CA GLY A 658 2.33 -3.46 -29.08
C GLY A 658 2.47 -1.93 -29.01
N SER A 659 3.61 -1.37 -29.41
CA SER A 659 3.75 0.07 -29.63
C SER A 659 3.46 0.48 -31.08
N MET A 660 3.22 1.77 -31.33
CA MET A 660 3.02 2.34 -32.66
C MET A 660 3.45 3.81 -32.70
N THR A 661 3.93 4.27 -33.85
CA THR A 661 4.24 5.68 -34.09
C THR A 661 3.14 6.35 -34.89
N GLU A 662 2.54 7.40 -34.34
CA GLU A 662 1.58 8.26 -35.00
C GLU A 662 2.27 9.52 -35.51
N THR A 663 2.12 9.82 -36.80
CA THR A 663 2.65 11.03 -37.43
C THR A 663 1.53 12.04 -37.65
N LYS A 664 1.62 13.22 -37.02
CA LYS A 664 0.71 14.35 -37.28
C LYS A 664 1.43 15.50 -37.98
N GLN A 665 0.70 16.54 -38.34
CA GLN A 665 1.23 17.67 -39.14
C GLN A 665 2.27 18.52 -38.39
N VAL A 666 2.27 18.56 -37.07
CA VAL A 666 3.23 19.36 -36.26
C VAL A 666 3.87 18.63 -35.08
N ASN A 667 3.46 17.40 -34.79
CA ASN A 667 4.07 16.56 -33.76
C ASN A 667 4.20 15.10 -34.23
N LEU A 668 5.00 14.33 -33.49
CA LEU A 668 5.12 12.88 -33.62
C LEU A 668 4.83 12.27 -32.25
N THR A 669 4.02 11.20 -32.22
CA THR A 669 3.65 10.55 -30.96
C THR A 669 3.92 9.05 -31.05
N TRP A 670 4.76 8.54 -30.16
CA TRP A 670 4.97 7.11 -29.99
C TRP A 670 4.07 6.58 -28.87
N HIS A 671 3.13 5.71 -29.20
CA HIS A 671 2.19 5.10 -28.28
C HIS A 671 2.67 3.71 -27.87
N TYR A 672 2.63 3.38 -26.58
CA TYR A 672 3.02 2.06 -26.07
C TYR A 672 1.96 1.43 -25.18
N ARG A 673 0.71 1.86 -25.35
CA ARG A 673 -0.42 1.43 -24.51
C ARG A 673 -0.65 -0.08 -24.52
N ASN A 674 -0.43 -0.73 -25.66
CA ASN A 674 -0.63 -2.17 -25.83
C ASN A 674 0.66 -2.98 -25.62
N ALA A 675 1.77 -2.33 -25.24
CA ALA A 675 2.99 -3.02 -24.85
C ALA A 675 2.88 -3.54 -23.41
N ASP A 676 3.75 -4.50 -23.06
CA ASP A 676 3.91 -4.92 -21.67
C ASP A 676 4.18 -3.69 -20.77
N PRO A 677 3.49 -3.51 -19.62
CA PRO A 677 3.58 -2.26 -18.85
C PRO A 677 4.99 -1.94 -18.36
N ASP A 678 5.75 -2.95 -17.92
CA ASP A 678 7.09 -2.78 -17.38
C ASP A 678 8.08 -2.52 -18.52
N PHE A 679 8.00 -3.31 -19.59
CA PHE A 679 8.89 -3.15 -20.76
C PHE A 679 8.59 -1.88 -21.56
N GLY A 680 7.32 -1.55 -21.78
CA GLY A 680 6.88 -0.33 -22.45
C GLY A 680 7.32 0.92 -21.70
N GLN A 681 7.20 0.94 -20.37
CA GLN A 681 7.70 2.07 -19.57
C GLN A 681 9.24 2.15 -19.56
N PHE A 682 9.94 1.01 -19.60
CA PHE A 682 11.40 0.98 -19.79
C PHE A 682 11.79 1.57 -21.15
N GLN A 683 11.16 1.13 -22.24
CA GLN A 683 11.41 1.63 -23.58
C GLN A 683 11.06 3.12 -23.72
N ALA A 684 9.99 3.59 -23.10
CA ALA A 684 9.63 5.01 -23.09
C ALA A 684 10.74 5.88 -22.47
N LYS A 685 11.40 5.42 -21.39
CA LYS A 685 12.51 6.14 -20.76
C LYS A 685 13.75 6.19 -21.66
N GLU A 686 14.06 5.06 -22.31
CA GLU A 686 15.16 4.98 -23.28
C GLU A 686 14.88 5.87 -24.50
N LEU A 687 13.63 5.91 -24.99
CA LEU A 687 13.20 6.76 -26.09
C LEU A 687 13.38 8.24 -25.74
N ILE A 688 12.91 8.67 -24.56
CA ILE A 688 13.11 10.04 -24.07
C ILE A 688 14.62 10.37 -24.01
N ALA A 689 15.45 9.45 -23.51
CA ALA A 689 16.90 9.67 -23.41
C ALA A 689 17.54 9.87 -24.79
N GLN A 690 17.14 9.10 -25.80
CA GLN A 690 17.60 9.27 -27.17
C GLN A 690 17.06 10.55 -27.83
N LEU A 691 15.78 10.84 -27.69
CA LEU A 691 15.14 12.04 -28.24
C LEU A 691 15.73 13.33 -27.67
N ARG A 692 16.17 13.34 -26.39
CA ARG A 692 16.86 14.49 -25.79
C ARG A 692 18.14 14.88 -26.54
N SER A 693 18.83 13.92 -27.18
CA SER A 693 19.99 14.23 -28.00
C SER A 693 19.63 15.01 -29.27
N VAL A 694 18.44 14.79 -29.81
CA VAL A 694 17.88 15.51 -30.97
C VAL A 694 17.37 16.89 -30.55
N ALA A 695 16.73 16.99 -29.37
CA ALA A 695 16.27 18.25 -28.79
C ALA A 695 17.42 19.22 -28.43
N ASN A 696 18.68 18.77 -28.40
CA ASN A 696 19.83 19.66 -28.30
C ASN A 696 20.17 20.37 -29.63
N LYS A 697 19.72 19.82 -30.77
CA LYS A 697 19.99 20.37 -32.12
C LYS A 697 18.81 21.18 -32.67
N TYR A 698 17.59 20.84 -32.25
CA TYR A 698 16.36 21.50 -32.66
C TYR A 698 15.58 21.94 -31.42
N PRO A 699 14.87 23.08 -31.45
CA PRO A 699 14.08 23.56 -30.31
C PRO A 699 12.81 22.70 -30.16
N LEU A 700 12.93 21.53 -29.51
CA LEU A 700 11.85 20.56 -29.34
C LEU A 700 11.50 20.32 -27.88
N ASP A 701 10.21 20.25 -27.59
CA ASP A 701 9.65 19.73 -26.35
C ASP A 701 9.36 18.23 -26.51
N ILE A 702 9.75 17.45 -25.51
CA ILE A 702 9.45 16.02 -25.38
C ILE A 702 8.49 15.87 -24.21
N LEU A 703 7.25 15.51 -24.51
CA LEU A 703 6.18 15.36 -23.55
C LEU A 703 5.92 13.87 -23.29
N SER A 704 5.86 13.50 -22.01
CA SER A 704 5.40 12.18 -21.60
C SER A 704 3.90 12.26 -21.32
N GLY A 705 3.08 11.67 -22.19
CA GLY A 705 1.65 11.51 -22.03
C GLY A 705 1.26 10.15 -21.46
N LYS A 706 -0.06 9.90 -21.38
CA LYS A 706 -0.67 8.64 -20.87
C LYS A 706 -0.35 7.45 -21.79
N LYS A 707 0.74 6.74 -21.45
CA LYS A 707 1.35 5.67 -22.25
C LYS A 707 1.73 6.11 -23.68
N ALA A 708 2.23 7.33 -23.81
CA ALA A 708 2.69 7.90 -25.06
C ALA A 708 3.85 8.89 -24.86
N ILE A 709 4.76 8.98 -25.82
CA ILE A 709 5.81 10.01 -25.88
C ILE A 709 5.55 10.89 -27.09
N GLU A 710 5.27 12.17 -26.87
CA GLU A 710 5.02 13.16 -27.91
C GLU A 710 6.22 14.09 -28.07
N VAL A 711 6.58 14.40 -29.31
CA VAL A 711 7.63 15.37 -29.65
C VAL A 711 7.02 16.48 -30.51
N LYS A 712 7.25 17.73 -30.10
CA LYS A 712 6.75 18.93 -30.79
C LYS A 712 7.74 20.11 -30.70
N PRO A 713 7.63 21.16 -31.52
CA PRO A 713 8.47 22.35 -31.40
C PRO A 713 8.20 23.15 -30.11
N ILE A 714 9.25 23.75 -29.55
CA ILE A 714 9.18 24.67 -28.39
C ILE A 714 8.42 25.94 -28.80
N GLY A 715 7.54 26.42 -27.92
CA GLY A 715 6.83 27.70 -28.11
C GLY A 715 5.52 27.61 -28.90
N ILE A 716 5.06 26.40 -29.23
CA ILE A 716 3.75 26.16 -29.85
C ILE A 716 2.85 25.48 -28.80
N ASN A 717 2.09 26.30 -28.07
CA ASN A 717 1.04 25.84 -27.17
C ASN A 717 -0.09 26.88 -27.03
N LYS A 718 -1.26 26.45 -26.55
CA LYS A 718 -2.46 27.28 -26.40
C LYS A 718 -2.21 28.49 -25.48
N GLY A 719 -1.37 28.34 -24.45
CA GLY A 719 -1.03 29.41 -23.51
C GLY A 719 -0.24 30.57 -24.12
N GLU A 720 0.68 30.31 -25.06
CA GLU A 720 1.39 31.38 -25.76
C GLU A 720 0.46 32.20 -26.67
N ILE A 721 -0.57 31.57 -27.25
CA ILE A 721 -1.61 32.27 -28.02
C ILE A 721 -2.42 33.21 -27.13
N VAL A 722 -2.83 32.74 -25.94
CA VAL A 722 -3.51 33.58 -24.94
C VAL A 722 -2.67 34.80 -24.58
N LYS A 723 -1.37 34.63 -24.31
CA LYS A 723 -0.46 35.75 -24.02
C LYS A 723 -0.33 36.71 -25.20
N MET A 724 -0.17 36.20 -26.42
CA MET A 724 -0.05 37.02 -27.63
C MET A 724 -1.29 37.89 -27.87
N ILE A 725 -2.48 37.35 -27.60
CA ILE A 725 -3.76 38.07 -27.73
C ILE A 725 -3.87 39.14 -26.64
N LEU A 726 -3.59 38.80 -25.38
CA LEU A 726 -3.65 39.75 -24.26
C LEU A 726 -2.60 40.87 -24.31
N GLN A 727 -1.51 40.70 -25.07
CA GLN A 727 -0.57 41.80 -25.34
C GLN A 727 -1.19 42.90 -26.22
N LYS A 728 -2.26 42.59 -26.96
CA LYS A 728 -2.92 43.52 -27.89
C LYS A 728 -4.24 44.06 -27.34
N ILE A 729 -4.82 43.42 -26.33
CA ILE A 729 -6.15 43.72 -25.80
C ILE A 729 -6.06 43.91 -24.28
N GLU A 730 -6.44 45.09 -23.81
CA GLU A 730 -6.65 45.35 -22.38
C GLU A 730 -8.09 45.02 -21.99
N ALA A 731 -8.35 43.76 -21.65
CA ALA A 731 -9.67 43.28 -21.26
C ALA A 731 -9.94 43.48 -19.76
N ASP A 732 -11.16 43.89 -19.39
CA ASP A 732 -11.63 43.97 -18.01
C ASP A 732 -12.52 42.76 -17.61
N PHE A 733 -12.78 41.85 -18.56
CA PHE A 733 -13.33 40.51 -18.32
C PHE A 733 -12.66 39.47 -19.22
N ILE A 734 -12.23 38.37 -18.63
CA ILE A 734 -11.63 37.24 -19.35
C ILE A 734 -12.30 35.95 -18.88
N LEU A 735 -12.89 35.20 -19.82
CA LEU A 735 -13.42 33.85 -19.59
C LEU A 735 -12.63 32.85 -20.42
N CYS A 736 -12.01 31.86 -19.76
CA CYS A 736 -11.23 30.82 -20.38
C CYS A 736 -11.79 29.45 -20.00
N ILE A 737 -12.12 28.61 -20.98
CA ILE A 737 -12.73 27.29 -20.76
C ILE A 737 -11.99 26.23 -21.58
N GLY A 738 -11.66 25.10 -20.94
CA GLY A 738 -10.99 23.96 -21.56
C GLY A 738 -11.27 22.65 -20.82
N ASP A 739 -10.95 21.51 -21.43
CA ASP A 739 -11.28 20.16 -20.98
C ASP A 739 -10.07 19.24 -20.83
N ASP A 740 -8.93 19.54 -21.47
CA ASP A 740 -7.78 18.63 -21.57
C ASP A 740 -6.45 19.18 -21.05
N LYS A 741 -5.42 18.34 -20.97
CA LYS A 741 -4.10 18.74 -20.45
C LYS A 741 -3.46 19.89 -21.23
N THR A 742 -3.76 20.04 -22.52
CA THR A 742 -3.22 21.12 -23.35
C THR A 742 -3.81 22.48 -22.98
N ASP A 743 -5.00 22.50 -22.39
CA ASP A 743 -5.67 23.72 -21.91
C ASP A 743 -5.09 24.26 -20.60
N GLU A 744 -4.37 23.43 -19.83
CA GLU A 744 -3.66 23.89 -18.63
C GLU A 744 -2.62 24.97 -18.94
N ASP A 745 -2.09 25.00 -20.17
CA ASP A 745 -1.22 26.08 -20.63
C ASP A 745 -1.97 27.41 -20.73
N MET A 746 -3.27 27.42 -21.10
CA MET A 746 -4.12 28.61 -21.08
C MET A 746 -4.37 29.08 -19.65
N PHE A 747 -4.74 28.16 -18.75
CA PHE A 747 -5.00 28.50 -17.34
C PHE A 747 -3.73 29.01 -16.65
N LYS A 748 -2.58 28.41 -16.95
CA LYS A 748 -1.26 28.85 -16.45
C LYS A 748 -0.90 30.25 -16.97
N ALA A 749 -1.20 30.57 -18.23
CA ALA A 749 -0.96 31.91 -18.78
C ALA A 749 -1.79 32.98 -18.05
N LEU A 750 -2.99 32.62 -17.58
CA LEU A 750 -3.91 33.49 -16.86
C LEU A 750 -3.73 33.48 -15.34
N TYR A 751 -2.76 32.73 -14.81
CA TYR A 751 -2.64 32.49 -13.37
C TYR A 751 -2.53 33.78 -12.53
N ASN A 752 -1.80 34.78 -13.05
CA ASN A 752 -1.62 36.09 -12.41
C ASN A 752 -2.50 37.19 -13.01
N VAL A 753 -3.47 36.82 -13.85
CA VAL A 753 -4.41 37.75 -14.49
C VAL A 753 -5.79 37.57 -13.83
N PRO A 754 -6.52 38.65 -13.52
CA PRO A 754 -7.91 38.56 -13.09
C PRO A 754 -8.75 37.95 -14.23
N SER A 755 -9.30 36.75 -14.00
CA SER A 755 -9.99 35.96 -15.02
C SER A 755 -10.83 34.85 -14.42
N PHE A 756 -11.85 34.41 -15.14
CA PHE A 756 -12.59 33.18 -14.87
C PHE A 756 -11.99 32.05 -15.71
N THR A 757 -11.36 31.08 -15.07
CA THR A 757 -10.82 29.87 -15.73
C THR A 757 -11.65 28.67 -15.29
N ILE A 758 -12.23 27.96 -16.25
CA ILE A 758 -13.16 26.85 -16.01
C ILE A 758 -12.65 25.59 -16.69
N ARG A 759 -12.60 24.50 -15.93
CA ARG A 759 -12.33 23.15 -16.43
C ARG A 759 -13.64 22.40 -16.69
N VAL A 760 -13.77 21.78 -17.86
CA VAL A 760 -14.87 20.85 -18.16
C VAL A 760 -14.48 19.45 -17.73
N CYS A 761 -15.21 18.89 -16.77
CA CYS A 761 -14.97 17.58 -16.18
C CYS A 761 -15.81 16.51 -16.92
N GLY A 762 -15.45 16.19 -18.17
CA GLY A 762 -16.10 15.08 -18.89
C GLY A 762 -15.65 13.73 -18.36
N ASP A 763 -14.35 13.45 -18.48
CA ASP A 763 -13.59 12.34 -17.90
C ASP A 763 -12.14 12.87 -17.77
N LEU A 764 -11.44 12.72 -16.61
CA LEU A 764 -10.02 13.03 -16.27
C LEU A 764 -9.86 13.86 -14.96
N GLU A 765 -9.23 13.43 -13.85
CA GLU A 765 -8.01 12.62 -13.53
C GLU A 765 -6.67 13.39 -13.44
N GLU A 766 -6.60 14.72 -13.64
CA GLU A 766 -5.34 15.48 -13.47
C GLU A 766 -5.54 16.80 -12.70
N PRO A 767 -4.59 17.24 -11.84
CA PRO A 767 -4.69 18.52 -11.14
C PRO A 767 -4.80 19.70 -12.11
N THR A 768 -5.83 20.53 -11.93
CA THR A 768 -6.06 21.69 -12.80
C THR A 768 -5.68 23.01 -12.13
N LYS A 769 -5.21 23.98 -12.93
CA LYS A 769 -5.03 25.38 -12.53
C LYS A 769 -6.26 26.23 -12.79
N ALA A 770 -7.34 25.65 -13.28
CA ALA A 770 -8.63 26.33 -13.37
C ALA A 770 -9.11 26.75 -11.97
N ARG A 771 -9.84 27.87 -11.92
CA ARG A 771 -10.42 28.42 -10.68
C ARG A 771 -11.84 27.90 -10.43
N GLY A 772 -12.46 27.27 -11.42
CA GLY A 772 -13.75 26.58 -11.26
C GLY A 772 -13.90 25.39 -12.20
N VAL A 773 -14.91 24.55 -11.94
CA VAL A 773 -15.26 23.39 -12.77
C VAL A 773 -16.72 23.38 -13.22
N VAL A 774 -17.00 22.73 -14.35
CA VAL A 774 -18.34 22.37 -14.85
C VAL A 774 -18.35 20.92 -15.32
N GLU A 775 -19.49 20.25 -15.30
CA GLU A 775 -19.54 18.79 -15.53
C GLU A 775 -19.57 18.38 -17.00
N SER A 776 -19.92 19.29 -17.91
CA SER A 776 -20.04 18.91 -19.32
C SER A 776 -19.99 20.11 -20.25
N SER A 777 -19.74 19.84 -21.54
CA SER A 777 -19.88 20.81 -22.62
C SER A 777 -21.29 21.42 -22.69
N SER A 778 -22.32 20.72 -22.21
CA SER A 778 -23.69 21.23 -22.12
C SER A 778 -23.85 22.34 -21.07
N GLU A 779 -23.14 22.23 -19.95
CA GLU A 779 -23.10 23.31 -18.93
C GLU A 779 -22.33 24.52 -19.45
N VAL A 780 -21.25 24.30 -20.21
CA VAL A 780 -20.53 25.38 -20.93
C VAL A 780 -21.48 26.13 -21.86
N LEU A 781 -22.23 25.41 -22.70
CA LEU A 781 -23.21 26.01 -23.60
C LEU A 781 -24.30 26.77 -22.82
N THR A 782 -24.72 26.27 -21.66
CA THR A 782 -25.67 26.95 -20.77
C THR A 782 -25.11 28.28 -20.28
N LEU A 783 -23.86 28.31 -19.79
CA LEU A 783 -23.18 29.53 -19.37
C LEU A 783 -23.07 30.53 -20.53
N LEU A 784 -22.56 30.09 -21.68
CA LEU A 784 -22.40 30.96 -22.86
C LEU A 784 -23.74 31.52 -23.34
N ASN A 785 -24.80 30.73 -23.31
CA ASN A 785 -26.14 31.19 -23.67
C ASN A 785 -26.66 32.26 -22.69
N ARG A 786 -26.45 32.10 -21.37
CA ARG A 786 -26.82 33.12 -20.37
C ARG A 786 -26.07 34.45 -20.59
N LEU A 787 -24.80 34.38 -20.95
CA LEU A 787 -23.99 35.55 -21.29
C LEU A 787 -24.44 36.21 -22.61
N SER A 788 -24.85 35.42 -23.60
CA SER A 788 -25.35 35.94 -24.89
C SER A 788 -26.70 36.67 -24.78
N LEU A 789 -27.45 36.43 -23.70
CA LEU A 789 -28.76 37.04 -23.43
C LEU A 789 -28.69 38.20 -22.42
N SER A 790 -27.50 38.46 -21.86
CA SER A 790 -27.23 39.46 -20.82
C SER A 790 -26.62 40.73 -21.41
#